data_AF-A0A552F463-F1
#
_entry.id   AF-A0A552F463-F1
#
_cell.length_a   1.000
_cell.length_b   1.000
_cell.length_c   1.000
_cell.angle_alpha   90.00
_cell.angle_beta   90.00
_cell.angle_gamma   90.00
#
_symmetry.space_group_name_H-M   'P 1'
#
loop_
_entity.id
_entity.type
_entity.pdbx_description
1 polymer ?
#
loop_
_entity_poly.entity_id
_entity_poly.type
_entity_poly.pdbx_seq_one_letter_code
_entity_poly.pdbx_strand_id
1 'polypeptide(L)'
;MTTVNYAMRDRLGEVAFYVLLWKKKGIDLSLFDDYWKDVHGPVCARLPGQYQYWQYHIAHNDGGIWPLPGDVLNAASDSEQFDGIAELTFKSIVERQTWFKSAGILMGDEYNIFSKAIGYNTSPGNSITYVDQVLDGAPNGLLGVHKYHCLLRKMDGVSVQEFRHFVQNRLVSVFSHSPQILKCRLHLFDQVDNSRPDAGPVTHLELPEHQYQGAIELAFANALQLALLLDSPQYQVVARDLPRYIKNFHPFPERSAYTFVYEGQLTLAGQRSATVADLITRIGAANQLKPDVSNLMLGQQALAPTHFLGEKLPGTNADKVKRLFARGEAFDSQGFIDFFTDRPVYQFGNFPVCFDKESIKASVKAFFGAVSALYHDIKMLWEVGEVVVVEMDVTYWRLDGSQVTLPCADIFRFEGDQVSELRIFMDANPVGDATIPVSPTSSVMTLRDQHRYQPVNLMRQFFSDHPEGKQRVANGFIPKWAIAGPRWPINFETLGSANLAVRNGAILTTEKLPGANTDQVKRLFARGEAFDSQGFIDFFSDHPVYQFGNFPVCFDKEAIKASVTAFFGSVSALYHDIKTLWEYGEVVFVEMDVTYWRKDGSQVTLPCFDICRFEGDKLAELRIFMDANPVGNGNIPVADTASVMVLRDQQKFSSTDLMRVFFREHPDGKERLATGFLPKWAIAGPQWPIDSDVVRASGGSDLTIQDKWEQLRGYLKTLRVDQLASLLVADNARLTPFQ
;
A
#
# COMPACT_ATOMS: atom_id res chain seq x y z
N MET A 1 -4.06 -44.36 27.72
CA MET A 1 -4.19 -43.52 26.51
C MET A 1 -2.83 -43.51 25.83
N THR A 2 -2.78 -43.54 24.50
CA THR A 2 -1.52 -43.32 23.76
C THR A 2 -1.15 -41.84 23.86
N THR A 3 0.01 -41.54 24.45
CA THR A 3 0.58 -40.20 24.43
C THR A 3 1.03 -39.87 23.01
N VAL A 4 0.45 -38.81 22.44
CA VAL A 4 0.75 -38.38 21.07
C VAL A 4 2.07 -37.62 21.08
N ASN A 5 3.00 -38.00 20.19
CA ASN A 5 4.25 -37.29 19.98
C ASN A 5 4.13 -36.33 18.79
N TYR A 6 4.09 -35.04 19.08
CA TYR A 6 3.93 -33.94 18.15
C TYR A 6 5.26 -33.43 17.55
N ALA A 7 6.41 -34.01 17.90
CA ALA A 7 7.75 -33.55 17.48
C ALA A 7 7.94 -33.37 15.95
N MET A 8 7.11 -34.04 15.14
CA MET A 8 7.07 -33.85 13.69
C MET A 8 6.68 -32.42 13.24
N ARG A 9 6.02 -31.61 14.10
CA ARG A 9 5.60 -30.22 13.77
C ARG A 9 6.76 -29.28 13.45
N ASP A 10 7.86 -29.45 14.18
CA ASP A 10 9.07 -28.63 14.03
C ASP A 10 9.97 -29.11 12.88
N ARG A 11 9.71 -30.29 12.31
CA ARG A 11 10.65 -30.99 11.39
C ARG A 11 10.94 -30.22 10.09
N LEU A 12 10.06 -29.32 9.67
CA LEU A 12 10.31 -28.47 8.50
C LEU A 12 11.22 -27.27 8.80
N GLY A 13 11.51 -26.95 10.08
CA GLY A 13 12.46 -25.92 10.47
C GLY A 13 13.90 -26.44 10.49
N GLU A 14 14.49 -26.67 9.31
CA GLU A 14 15.82 -27.27 9.16
C GLU A 14 16.95 -26.52 9.88
N VAL A 15 16.85 -25.18 10.00
CA VAL A 15 17.83 -24.34 10.69
C VAL A 15 17.15 -23.34 11.63
N ALA A 16 17.84 -22.99 12.72
CA ALA A 16 17.40 -22.03 13.71
C ALA A 16 18.34 -20.83 13.84
N PHE A 17 17.81 -19.76 14.42
CA PHE A 17 18.52 -18.61 14.99
C PHE A 17 17.97 -18.38 16.40
N TYR A 18 18.83 -18.53 17.41
CA TYR A 18 18.48 -18.61 18.84
C TYR A 18 19.20 -17.48 19.57
N VAL A 19 18.47 -16.46 20.02
CA VAL A 19 19.02 -15.20 20.53
C VAL A 19 18.78 -15.06 22.02
N LEU A 20 19.85 -14.89 22.79
CA LEU A 20 19.78 -14.59 24.22
C LEU A 20 19.70 -13.07 24.41
N LEU A 21 18.73 -12.60 25.20
CA LEU A 21 18.35 -11.19 25.28
C LEU A 21 18.40 -10.67 26.72
N TRP A 22 19.30 -9.72 26.96
CA TRP A 22 19.45 -9.03 28.25
C TRP A 22 18.65 -7.73 28.23
N LYS A 23 17.79 -7.54 29.23
CA LYS A 23 17.00 -6.33 29.42
C LYS A 23 17.88 -5.08 29.55
N LYS A 24 17.38 -3.96 29.04
CA LYS A 24 18.01 -2.65 29.18
C LYS A 24 18.10 -2.22 30.64
N LYS A 25 19.18 -1.51 30.99
CA LYS A 25 19.36 -0.92 32.33
C LYS A 25 18.46 0.32 32.46
N GLY A 26 17.74 0.44 33.57
CA GLY A 26 16.81 1.54 33.84
C GLY A 26 15.34 1.26 33.53
N ILE A 27 14.99 0.08 33.02
CA ILE A 27 13.59 -0.40 32.93
C ILE A 27 13.36 -1.61 33.85
N ASP A 28 12.14 -1.74 34.38
CA ASP A 28 11.68 -2.91 35.12
C ASP A 28 11.38 -4.11 34.20
N LEU A 29 11.17 -5.29 34.79
CA LEU A 29 10.96 -6.54 34.05
C LEU A 29 9.58 -6.59 33.36
N SER A 30 8.55 -5.99 33.95
CA SER A 30 7.21 -5.90 33.34
C SER A 30 7.22 -5.05 32.07
N LEU A 31 7.86 -3.87 32.09
CA LEU A 31 7.99 -3.02 30.91
C LEU A 31 8.81 -3.70 29.78
N PHE A 32 9.81 -4.50 30.14
CA PHE A 32 10.51 -5.37 29.19
C PHE A 32 9.59 -6.46 28.63
N ASP A 33 8.90 -7.22 29.48
CA ASP A 33 8.03 -8.31 29.06
C ASP A 33 6.93 -7.79 28.13
N ASP A 34 6.27 -6.69 28.49
CA ASP A 34 5.21 -6.05 27.70
C ASP A 34 5.73 -5.48 26.38
N TYR A 35 6.81 -4.68 26.38
CA TYR A 35 7.34 -4.09 25.15
C TYR A 35 7.86 -5.15 24.19
N TRP A 36 8.49 -6.22 24.69
CA TRP A 36 9.00 -7.29 23.83
C TRP A 36 7.87 -8.05 23.12
N LYS A 37 6.82 -8.44 23.85
CA LYS A 37 5.72 -9.25 23.31
C LYS A 37 4.64 -8.45 22.58
N ASP A 38 4.51 -7.15 22.88
CA ASP A 38 3.45 -6.32 22.31
C ASP A 38 3.91 -5.26 21.29
N VAL A 39 5.20 -4.90 21.27
CA VAL A 39 5.75 -3.94 20.29
C VAL A 39 6.79 -4.60 19.38
N HIS A 40 7.87 -5.13 19.96
CA HIS A 40 9.02 -5.64 19.19
C HIS A 40 8.70 -6.94 18.44
N GLY A 41 8.04 -7.91 19.10
CA GLY A 41 7.68 -9.21 18.55
C GLY A 41 6.84 -9.12 17.27
N PRO A 42 5.74 -8.35 17.24
CA PRO A 42 4.96 -8.11 16.04
C PRO A 42 5.75 -7.51 14.87
N VAL A 43 6.77 -6.68 15.11
CA VAL A 43 7.65 -6.16 14.04
C VAL A 43 8.55 -7.28 13.51
N CYS A 44 9.21 -8.02 14.39
CA CYS A 44 10.07 -9.17 14.03
C CYS A 44 9.29 -10.24 13.24
N ALA A 45 8.06 -10.55 13.64
CA ALA A 45 7.20 -11.54 13.00
C ALA A 45 6.84 -11.23 11.54
N ARG A 46 6.81 -9.95 11.16
CA ARG A 46 6.49 -9.49 9.80
C ARG A 46 7.65 -9.65 8.80
N LEU A 47 8.85 -10.03 9.28
CA LEU A 47 10.03 -10.20 8.43
C LEU A 47 9.99 -11.52 7.63
N PRO A 48 10.40 -11.52 6.35
CA PRO A 48 10.26 -12.66 5.46
C PRO A 48 11.15 -13.86 5.84
N GLY A 49 10.71 -15.07 5.46
CA GLY A 49 11.48 -16.32 5.55
C GLY A 49 11.24 -17.17 6.81
N GLN A 50 10.62 -16.62 7.86
CA GLN A 50 10.37 -17.35 9.11
C GLN A 50 9.38 -18.52 8.90
N TYR A 51 9.72 -19.69 9.43
CA TYR A 51 8.80 -20.84 9.56
C TYR A 51 8.12 -20.86 10.93
N GLN A 52 8.88 -20.66 12.01
CA GLN A 52 8.35 -20.46 13.36
C GLN A 52 9.12 -19.32 14.04
N TYR A 53 8.46 -18.61 14.95
CA TYR A 53 9.09 -17.61 15.82
C TYR A 53 8.41 -17.62 17.20
N TRP A 54 9.18 -17.94 18.23
CA TRP A 54 8.81 -17.86 19.64
C TRP A 54 9.64 -16.80 20.37
N GLN A 55 9.00 -16.12 21.32
CA GLN A 55 9.64 -15.46 22.45
C GLN A 55 9.43 -16.32 23.69
N TYR A 56 10.51 -16.71 24.36
CA TYR A 56 10.47 -17.34 25.68
C TYR A 56 10.94 -16.33 26.71
N HIS A 57 10.05 -15.92 27.61
CA HIS A 57 10.38 -15.06 28.75
C HIS A 57 10.85 -15.96 29.88
N ILE A 58 12.02 -15.69 30.45
CA ILE A 58 12.66 -16.62 31.39
C ILE A 58 12.89 -15.98 32.75
N ALA A 59 13.06 -16.83 33.77
CA ALA A 59 13.62 -16.45 35.06
C ALA A 59 15.15 -16.65 35.04
N HIS A 60 15.85 -15.93 35.91
CA HIS A 60 17.29 -16.07 36.10
C HIS A 60 17.63 -17.45 36.70
N ASN A 61 18.80 -17.98 36.39
CA ASN A 61 19.31 -19.24 36.93
C ASN A 61 20.05 -18.97 38.26
N ASP A 62 19.31 -18.95 39.37
CA ASP A 62 19.84 -18.84 40.74
C ASP A 62 20.58 -20.12 41.21
N GLY A 63 20.61 -21.16 40.38
CA GLY A 63 21.21 -22.46 40.69
C GLY A 63 20.29 -23.42 41.44
N GLY A 64 20.83 -24.57 41.84
CA GLY A 64 20.13 -25.60 42.64
C GLY A 64 19.00 -26.37 41.94
N ILE A 65 18.48 -25.89 40.81
CA ILE A 65 17.49 -26.57 39.95
C ILE A 65 18.04 -27.89 39.40
N TRP A 66 19.33 -27.91 39.04
CA TRP A 66 19.98 -29.03 38.36
C TRP A 66 21.37 -29.29 38.96
N PRO A 67 21.47 -30.06 40.06
CA PRO A 67 22.74 -30.36 40.71
C PRO A 67 23.62 -31.24 39.81
N LEU A 68 24.88 -30.81 39.61
CA LEU A 68 25.91 -31.61 38.94
C LEU A 68 26.75 -32.37 39.97
N PRO A 69 27.33 -33.53 39.63
CA PRO A 69 28.27 -34.22 40.52
C PRO A 69 29.53 -33.38 40.76
N GLY A 70 29.61 -32.74 41.93
CA GLY A 70 30.74 -31.91 42.36
C GLY A 70 30.48 -30.39 42.37
N ASP A 71 29.47 -29.91 41.65
CA ASP A 71 28.96 -28.54 41.73
C ASP A 71 27.44 -28.57 41.93
N VAL A 72 27.02 -28.23 43.16
CA VAL A 72 25.62 -28.27 43.60
C VAL A 72 24.86 -27.00 43.19
N LEU A 73 25.57 -25.91 42.88
CA LEU A 73 24.95 -24.62 42.58
C LEU A 73 24.79 -24.43 41.07
N ASN A 74 25.87 -24.46 40.29
CA ASN A 74 25.82 -24.38 38.82
C ASN A 74 24.91 -23.20 38.32
N ALA A 75 24.98 -22.09 39.05
CA ALA A 75 24.25 -20.85 38.80
C ALA A 75 24.98 -20.01 37.73
N ALA A 76 24.22 -19.25 36.95
CA ALA A 76 24.82 -18.29 36.01
C ALA A 76 25.30 -17.03 36.77
N SER A 77 26.42 -16.45 36.36
CA SER A 77 26.87 -15.16 36.95
C SER A 77 25.92 -14.02 36.58
N ASP A 78 25.89 -12.93 37.36
CA ASP A 78 25.07 -11.74 37.08
C ASP A 78 25.19 -11.21 35.63
N SER A 79 26.38 -11.36 35.02
CA SER A 79 26.67 -11.03 33.62
C SER A 79 26.11 -12.00 32.59
N GLU A 80 25.81 -13.24 33.00
CA GLU A 80 25.23 -14.32 32.19
C GLU A 80 23.72 -14.50 32.41
N GLN A 81 23.10 -13.77 33.34
CA GLN A 81 21.65 -13.75 33.52
C GLN A 81 21.00 -12.90 32.40
N PHE A 82 20.24 -13.55 31.52
CA PHE A 82 19.41 -12.90 30.50
C PHE A 82 17.91 -13.07 30.84
N ASP A 83 17.06 -12.25 30.24
CA ASP A 83 15.64 -12.11 30.63
C ASP A 83 14.68 -12.73 29.59
N GLY A 84 15.16 -12.95 28.37
CA GLY A 84 14.40 -13.54 27.28
C GLY A 84 15.23 -14.31 26.25
N ILE A 85 14.57 -15.17 25.48
CA ILE A 85 15.12 -15.91 24.34
C ILE A 85 14.20 -15.74 23.13
N ALA A 86 14.70 -15.18 22.03
CA ALA A 86 14.02 -15.24 20.74
C ALA A 86 14.51 -16.47 19.97
N GLU A 87 13.61 -17.38 19.59
CA GLU A 87 13.93 -18.48 18.68
C GLU A 87 13.15 -18.37 17.38
N LEU A 88 13.88 -18.29 16.27
CA LEU A 88 13.34 -18.31 14.91
C LEU A 88 13.80 -19.57 14.19
N THR A 89 12.90 -20.27 13.49
CA THR A 89 13.24 -21.39 12.59
C THR A 89 12.93 -21.05 11.14
N PHE A 90 13.65 -21.69 10.22
CA PHE A 90 13.59 -21.48 8.78
C PHE A 90 13.70 -22.83 8.07
N LYS A 91 13.00 -23.02 6.94
CA LYS A 91 13.07 -24.27 6.14
C LYS A 91 14.37 -24.39 5.36
N SER A 92 15.16 -23.33 5.26
CA SER A 92 16.48 -23.36 4.63
C SER A 92 17.40 -22.26 5.14
N ILE A 93 18.70 -22.43 4.88
CA ILE A 93 19.71 -21.38 5.06
C ILE A 93 19.37 -20.13 4.21
N VAL A 94 18.75 -20.31 3.03
CA VAL A 94 18.38 -19.21 2.13
C VAL A 94 17.30 -18.34 2.76
N GLU A 95 16.26 -18.94 3.34
CA GLU A 95 15.21 -18.22 4.08
C GLU A 95 15.78 -17.46 5.28
N ARG A 96 16.68 -18.08 6.06
CA ARG A 96 17.37 -17.39 7.17
C ARG A 96 18.19 -16.19 6.70
N GLN A 97 18.86 -16.29 5.55
CA GLN A 97 19.61 -15.17 4.97
C GLN A 97 18.70 -14.07 4.40
N THR A 98 17.51 -14.41 3.90
CA THR A 98 16.46 -13.44 3.53
C THR A 98 15.94 -12.68 4.76
N TRP A 99 15.78 -13.38 5.89
CA TRP A 99 15.45 -12.74 7.17
C TRP A 99 16.56 -11.81 7.67
N PHE A 100 17.84 -12.26 7.72
CA PHE A 100 18.95 -11.41 8.16
C PHE A 100 19.11 -10.14 7.32
N LYS A 101 18.89 -10.20 5.99
CA LYS A 101 18.88 -9.01 5.12
C LYS A 101 17.76 -8.00 5.43
N SER A 102 16.69 -8.46 6.08
CA SER A 102 15.51 -7.68 6.43
C SER A 102 15.50 -7.22 7.89
N ALA A 103 16.24 -7.90 8.77
CA ALA A 103 16.32 -7.66 10.22
C ALA A 103 16.92 -6.30 10.62
N GLY A 104 17.52 -5.54 9.69
CA GLY A 104 18.08 -4.22 9.96
C GLY A 104 17.10 -3.20 10.55
N ILE A 105 15.78 -3.38 10.33
CA ILE A 105 14.74 -2.55 10.96
C ILE A 105 14.65 -2.78 12.49
N LEU A 106 14.97 -3.97 12.99
CA LEU A 106 14.92 -4.29 14.42
C LEU A 106 16.01 -3.56 15.20
N MET A 107 17.20 -3.36 14.61
CA MET A 107 18.37 -2.76 15.27
C MET A 107 18.07 -1.39 15.90
N GLY A 108 17.18 -0.59 15.29
CA GLY A 108 16.76 0.72 15.82
C GLY A 108 15.78 0.63 17.00
N ASP A 109 15.07 -0.49 17.14
CA ASP A 109 14.13 -0.76 18.22
C ASP A 109 14.73 -1.59 19.36
N GLU A 110 15.69 -2.46 19.07
CA GLU A 110 16.45 -3.21 20.08
C GLU A 110 17.09 -2.28 21.13
N TYR A 111 17.52 -1.08 20.72
CA TYR A 111 17.98 -0.04 21.64
C TYR A 111 16.96 0.35 22.70
N ASN A 112 15.65 0.27 22.43
CA ASN A 112 14.61 0.66 23.39
C ASN A 112 14.54 -0.30 24.58
N ILE A 113 14.88 -1.58 24.38
CA ILE A 113 14.53 -2.68 25.27
C ILE A 113 15.71 -3.56 25.72
N PHE A 114 16.77 -3.71 24.91
CA PHE A 114 17.91 -4.57 25.23
C PHE A 114 19.16 -3.80 25.67
N SER A 115 20.07 -4.50 26.33
CA SER A 115 21.46 -4.06 26.54
C SER A 115 22.48 -4.99 25.86
N LYS A 116 22.14 -6.26 25.67
CA LYS A 116 22.94 -7.27 24.96
C LYS A 116 21.99 -8.24 24.24
N ALA A 117 22.35 -8.67 23.03
CA ALA A 117 21.55 -9.56 22.19
C ALA A 117 22.48 -10.53 21.42
N ILE A 118 22.69 -11.74 21.94
CA ILE A 118 23.66 -12.70 21.38
C ILE A 118 22.94 -13.79 20.59
N GLY A 119 23.08 -13.74 19.27
CA GLY A 119 22.41 -14.63 18.33
C GLY A 119 23.27 -15.82 17.88
N TYR A 120 22.85 -17.03 18.26
CA TYR A 120 23.45 -18.29 17.87
C TYR A 120 22.74 -18.87 16.62
N ASN A 121 23.50 -19.34 15.65
CA ASN A 121 22.98 -20.07 14.48
C ASN A 121 23.07 -21.58 14.68
N THR A 122 22.19 -22.34 14.03
CA THR A 122 22.40 -23.79 13.81
C THR A 122 22.58 -24.11 12.33
N SER A 123 23.42 -25.09 12.01
CA SER A 123 23.48 -25.73 10.68
C SER A 123 22.33 -26.72 10.50
N PRO A 124 22.04 -27.19 9.26
CA PRO A 124 21.02 -28.20 9.02
C PRO A 124 21.26 -29.46 9.85
N GLY A 125 20.21 -29.98 10.50
CA GLY A 125 20.29 -31.16 11.37
C GLY A 125 20.89 -30.90 12.77
N ASN A 126 21.31 -29.67 13.09
CA ASN A 126 21.72 -29.29 14.46
C ASN A 126 20.54 -28.79 15.32
N SER A 127 19.33 -28.70 14.79
CA SER A 127 18.10 -28.32 15.50
C SER A 127 17.08 -29.45 15.37
N ILE A 128 16.79 -30.17 16.46
CA ILE A 128 15.95 -31.39 16.42
C ILE A 128 15.04 -31.48 17.65
N THR A 129 13.73 -31.58 17.44
CA THR A 129 12.75 -32.01 18.46
C THR A 129 12.69 -33.55 18.46
N TYR A 130 13.02 -34.18 19.58
CA TYR A 130 13.07 -35.65 19.70
C TYR A 130 11.75 -36.22 20.21
N VAL A 131 11.17 -35.57 21.21
CA VAL A 131 9.84 -35.86 21.74
C VAL A 131 9.15 -34.55 22.07
N ASP A 132 7.86 -34.47 21.79
CA ASP A 132 7.01 -33.36 22.22
C ASP A 132 5.59 -33.87 22.48
N GLN A 133 5.17 -33.81 23.74
CA GLN A 133 3.83 -34.18 24.22
C GLN A 133 3.05 -32.94 24.69
N VAL A 134 3.59 -31.73 24.47
CA VAL A 134 2.92 -30.47 24.79
C VAL A 134 1.92 -30.16 23.68
N LEU A 135 0.63 -30.31 24.00
CA LEU A 135 -0.48 -30.22 23.05
C LEU A 135 -0.43 -28.95 22.21
N ASP A 136 -0.22 -27.80 22.84
CA ASP A 136 -0.04 -26.52 22.16
C ASP A 136 1.42 -26.35 21.70
N GLY A 137 1.60 -25.92 20.45
CA GLY A 137 2.89 -25.58 19.84
C GLY A 137 3.06 -24.08 19.55
N ALA A 138 1.96 -23.31 19.63
CA ALA A 138 1.89 -21.89 19.33
C ALA A 138 1.36 -21.07 20.53
N PRO A 139 1.91 -21.24 21.75
CA PRO A 139 1.40 -20.60 22.96
C PRO A 139 1.36 -19.08 22.90
N ASN A 140 0.46 -18.51 23.70
CA ASN A 140 0.34 -17.08 23.93
C ASN A 140 0.23 -16.77 25.43
N GLY A 141 1.22 -17.23 26.22
CA GLY A 141 1.26 -17.06 27.67
C GLY A 141 1.79 -18.29 28.43
N LEU A 142 1.02 -18.77 29.41
CA LEU A 142 1.38 -19.88 30.29
C LEU A 142 0.92 -21.23 29.71
N LEU A 143 1.86 -22.13 29.45
CA LEU A 143 1.58 -23.50 28.98
C LEU A 143 1.09 -24.49 30.06
N GLY A 144 1.18 -24.12 31.35
CA GLY A 144 0.82 -25.01 32.47
C GLY A 144 1.78 -26.20 32.70
N VAL A 145 2.95 -26.19 32.06
CA VAL A 145 4.03 -27.17 32.26
C VAL A 145 5.28 -26.48 32.79
N HIS A 146 6.15 -27.22 33.50
CA HIS A 146 7.45 -26.70 33.92
C HIS A 146 8.44 -26.90 32.78
N LYS A 147 8.92 -25.81 32.16
CA LYS A 147 9.90 -25.87 31.09
C LYS A 147 11.19 -25.14 31.47
N TYR A 148 12.32 -25.67 31.03
CA TYR A 148 13.65 -25.10 31.20
C TYR A 148 14.37 -25.03 29.85
N HIS A 149 15.07 -23.93 29.62
CA HIS A 149 16.03 -23.76 28.53
C HIS A 149 17.43 -23.99 29.11
N CYS A 150 17.98 -25.18 28.90
CA CYS A 150 19.25 -25.61 29.50
C CYS A 150 20.42 -25.26 28.56
N LEU A 151 21.11 -24.16 28.85
CA LEU A 151 22.24 -23.66 28.06
C LEU A 151 23.52 -24.43 28.40
N LEU A 152 24.25 -24.88 27.37
CA LEU A 152 25.39 -25.78 27.50
C LEU A 152 26.69 -25.09 27.08
N ARG A 153 27.65 -24.98 28.00
CA ARG A 153 29.04 -24.63 27.67
C ARG A 153 29.90 -25.89 27.69
N LYS A 154 30.66 -26.11 26.62
CA LYS A 154 31.56 -27.26 26.44
C LYS A 154 32.74 -27.18 27.40
N MET A 155 33.22 -28.33 27.88
CA MET A 155 34.46 -28.41 28.66
C MET A 155 35.69 -27.93 27.87
N ASP A 156 36.66 -27.33 28.56
CA ASP A 156 37.91 -26.87 27.96
C ASP A 156 38.72 -28.09 27.45
N GLY A 157 39.48 -27.91 26.36
CA GLY A 157 40.26 -28.99 25.73
C GLY A 157 39.47 -30.03 24.93
N VAL A 158 38.17 -30.24 25.20
CA VAL A 158 37.29 -31.15 24.43
C VAL A 158 36.96 -30.56 23.05
N SER A 159 36.92 -31.39 21.99
CA SER A 159 36.54 -30.94 20.66
C SER A 159 35.02 -30.67 20.53
N VAL A 160 34.63 -29.82 19.57
CA VAL A 160 33.20 -29.57 19.29
C VAL A 160 32.50 -30.85 18.82
N GLN A 161 33.21 -31.72 18.10
CA GLN A 161 32.71 -33.00 17.60
C GLN A 161 32.42 -33.99 18.75
N GLU A 162 33.33 -34.16 19.70
CA GLU A 162 33.11 -35.00 20.88
C GLU A 162 31.95 -34.49 21.75
N PHE A 163 31.88 -33.17 21.95
CA PHE A 163 30.78 -32.54 22.68
C PHE A 163 29.43 -32.77 22.00
N ARG A 164 29.31 -32.46 20.70
CA ARG A 164 28.09 -32.69 19.92
C ARG A 164 27.69 -34.16 19.95
N HIS A 165 28.66 -35.07 19.79
CA HIS A 165 28.41 -36.52 19.87
C HIS A 165 27.90 -36.96 21.25
N PHE A 166 28.50 -36.49 22.35
CA PHE A 166 28.07 -36.81 23.72
C PHE A 166 26.67 -36.25 24.01
N VAL A 167 26.44 -34.96 23.73
CA VAL A 167 25.14 -34.31 23.98
C VAL A 167 24.03 -35.02 23.21
N GLN A 168 24.24 -35.30 21.91
CA GLN A 168 23.22 -35.90 21.06
C GLN A 168 22.96 -37.38 21.40
N ASN A 169 24.02 -38.20 21.52
CA ASN A 169 23.88 -39.66 21.55
C ASN A 169 23.86 -40.26 22.96
N ARG A 170 24.33 -39.53 23.99
CA ARG A 170 24.26 -39.96 25.39
C ARG A 170 23.22 -39.17 26.18
N LEU A 171 23.34 -37.84 26.22
CA LEU A 171 22.52 -37.00 27.11
C LEU A 171 21.06 -36.85 26.64
N VAL A 172 20.85 -36.36 25.41
CA VAL A 172 19.52 -36.22 24.81
C VAL A 172 18.84 -37.57 24.57
N SER A 173 19.62 -38.64 24.41
CA SER A 173 19.10 -40.02 24.38
C SER A 173 18.43 -40.41 25.71
N VAL A 174 19.03 -40.10 26.86
CA VAL A 174 18.41 -40.34 28.18
C VAL A 174 17.15 -39.50 28.38
N PHE A 175 17.16 -38.23 27.98
CA PHE A 175 15.99 -37.36 28.12
C PHE A 175 14.82 -37.77 27.21
N SER A 176 15.08 -38.04 25.92
CA SER A 176 14.02 -38.33 24.95
C SER A 176 13.32 -39.69 25.14
N HIS A 177 13.95 -40.63 25.86
CA HIS A 177 13.36 -41.91 26.25
C HIS A 177 12.80 -41.93 27.69
N SER A 178 12.89 -40.82 28.43
CA SER A 178 12.36 -40.73 29.80
C SER A 178 10.84 -40.49 29.80
N PRO A 179 10.05 -41.25 30.57
CA PRO A 179 8.62 -41.00 30.73
C PRO A 179 8.31 -39.77 31.61
N GLN A 180 9.31 -39.15 32.25
CA GLN A 180 9.18 -37.89 32.99
C GLN A 180 9.14 -36.67 32.05
N ILE A 181 9.65 -36.81 30.82
CA ILE A 181 9.81 -35.74 29.84
C ILE A 181 8.58 -35.63 28.95
N LEU A 182 8.01 -34.43 28.88
CA LEU A 182 6.99 -34.06 27.90
C LEU A 182 7.64 -33.60 26.59
N LYS A 183 8.63 -32.71 26.65
CA LYS A 183 9.36 -32.20 25.48
C LYS A 183 10.86 -32.28 25.69
N CYS A 184 11.59 -32.74 24.68
CA CYS A 184 13.05 -32.63 24.59
C CYS A 184 13.44 -32.21 23.18
N ARG A 185 14.06 -31.04 23.06
CA ARG A 185 14.52 -30.45 21.80
C ARG A 185 15.94 -29.93 21.96
N LEU A 186 16.79 -30.24 20.99
CA LEU A 186 18.22 -29.96 21.00
C LEU A 186 18.55 -28.90 19.95
N HIS A 187 19.33 -27.90 20.35
CA HIS A 187 20.02 -26.99 19.44
C HIS A 187 21.53 -27.12 19.67
N LEU A 188 22.29 -27.45 18.62
CA LEU A 188 23.75 -27.47 18.64
C LEU A 188 24.25 -26.23 17.89
N PHE A 189 24.73 -25.25 18.64
CA PHE A 189 25.10 -23.95 18.09
C PHE A 189 26.40 -24.02 17.30
N ASP A 190 26.43 -23.31 16.18
CA ASP A 190 27.66 -22.93 15.49
C ASP A 190 28.26 -21.67 16.18
N GLN A 191 29.52 -21.33 15.86
CA GLN A 191 30.23 -20.21 16.48
C GLN A 191 29.48 -18.87 16.25
N VAL A 192 29.48 -17.99 17.26
CA VAL A 192 28.81 -16.68 17.14
C VAL A 192 29.51 -15.83 16.08
N ASP A 193 28.70 -15.26 15.19
CA ASP A 193 29.11 -14.34 14.14
C ASP A 193 29.34 -12.93 14.69
N ASN A 194 30.53 -12.72 15.24
CA ASN A 194 31.00 -11.42 15.74
C ASN A 194 31.37 -10.42 14.61
N SER A 195 31.01 -10.67 13.34
CA SER A 195 31.25 -9.72 12.23
C SER A 195 30.12 -8.68 12.06
N ARG A 196 29.05 -8.81 12.84
CA ARG A 196 27.90 -7.90 12.85
C ARG A 196 28.29 -6.51 13.35
N PRO A 197 27.87 -5.41 12.68
CA PRO A 197 28.13 -4.06 13.16
C PRO A 197 27.31 -3.74 14.42
N ASP A 198 27.84 -2.87 15.28
CA ASP A 198 27.17 -2.48 16.53
C ASP A 198 25.83 -1.77 16.28
N ALA A 199 24.76 -2.28 16.88
CA ALA A 199 23.43 -1.67 16.88
C ALA A 199 23.35 -0.53 17.92
N GLY A 200 24.19 0.50 17.73
CA GLY A 200 24.39 1.56 18.71
C GLY A 200 24.96 0.99 20.02
N PRO A 201 24.30 1.16 21.19
CA PRO A 201 24.81 0.67 22.47
C PRO A 201 24.33 -0.75 22.84
N VAL A 202 23.63 -1.48 21.96
CA VAL A 202 23.26 -2.89 22.20
C VAL A 202 24.42 -3.80 21.78
N THR A 203 24.97 -4.56 22.73
CA THR A 203 26.10 -5.46 22.45
C THR A 203 25.66 -6.75 21.76
N HIS A 204 26.20 -6.99 20.57
CA HIS A 204 25.96 -8.19 19.76
C HIS A 204 27.16 -9.17 19.73
N LEU A 205 28.30 -8.76 20.27
CA LEU A 205 29.53 -9.54 20.34
C LEU A 205 29.57 -10.42 21.58
N GLU A 206 30.01 -11.67 21.43
CA GLU A 206 30.30 -12.58 22.56
C GLU A 206 31.70 -13.19 22.44
N LEU A 207 32.48 -13.14 23.52
CA LEU A 207 33.83 -13.69 23.57
C LEU A 207 33.79 -15.24 23.57
N PRO A 208 34.71 -15.94 22.87
CA PRO A 208 34.65 -17.40 22.70
C PRO A 208 34.52 -18.21 24.00
N GLU A 209 35.14 -17.74 25.08
CA GLU A 209 35.09 -18.31 26.43
C GLU A 209 33.71 -18.20 27.12
N HIS A 210 32.88 -17.23 26.71
CA HIS A 210 31.52 -17.03 27.21
C HIS A 210 30.45 -17.68 26.31
N GLN A 211 30.75 -17.91 25.03
CA GLN A 211 29.81 -18.53 24.09
C GLN A 211 29.31 -19.89 24.60
N TYR A 212 28.02 -20.16 24.43
CA TYR A 212 27.44 -21.49 24.59
C TYR A 212 27.60 -22.31 23.29
N GLN A 213 27.66 -23.65 23.40
CA GLN A 213 27.79 -24.55 22.24
C GLN A 213 26.51 -25.36 21.96
N GLY A 214 25.48 -25.19 22.78
CA GLY A 214 24.13 -25.68 22.52
C GLY A 214 23.13 -25.29 23.60
N ALA A 215 21.86 -25.63 23.35
CA ALA A 215 20.76 -25.53 24.29
C ALA A 215 19.90 -26.79 24.23
N ILE A 216 19.27 -27.16 25.34
CA ILE A 216 18.21 -28.19 25.38
C ILE A 216 16.94 -27.59 25.99
N GLU A 217 15.85 -27.59 25.24
CA GLU A 217 14.52 -27.28 25.74
C GLU A 217 13.96 -28.55 26.41
N LEU A 218 13.70 -28.51 27.72
CA LEU A 218 13.15 -29.63 28.49
C LEU A 218 11.83 -29.23 29.17
N ALA A 219 10.74 -29.95 28.88
CA ALA A 219 9.44 -29.75 29.52
C ALA A 219 9.01 -30.94 30.38
N PHE A 220 8.43 -30.65 31.54
CA PHE A 220 7.98 -31.59 32.57
C PHE A 220 6.55 -31.27 33.02
N ALA A 221 5.76 -32.29 33.37
CA ALA A 221 4.40 -32.08 33.86
C ALA A 221 4.35 -31.34 35.23
N ASN A 222 5.41 -31.43 36.03
CA ASN A 222 5.59 -30.76 37.32
C ASN A 222 7.03 -30.96 37.82
N ALA A 223 7.43 -30.20 38.85
CA ALA A 223 8.75 -30.31 39.48
C ALA A 223 9.07 -31.72 40.03
N LEU A 224 8.06 -32.54 40.40
CA LEU A 224 8.29 -33.93 40.80
C LEU A 224 8.77 -34.80 39.64
N GLN A 225 8.32 -34.56 38.39
CA GLN A 225 8.87 -35.28 37.24
C GLN A 225 10.34 -34.92 36.97
N LEU A 226 10.75 -33.66 37.18
CA LEU A 226 12.17 -33.28 37.14
C LEU A 226 12.98 -34.02 38.22
N ALA A 227 12.52 -34.02 39.46
CA ALA A 227 13.19 -34.74 40.55
C ALA A 227 13.31 -36.25 40.27
N LEU A 228 12.26 -36.88 39.74
CA LEU A 228 12.27 -38.31 39.37
C LEU A 228 13.19 -38.61 38.17
N LEU A 229 13.37 -37.68 37.24
CA LEU A 229 14.38 -37.81 36.18
C LEU A 229 15.79 -37.76 36.78
N LEU A 230 16.05 -36.80 37.67
CA LEU A 230 17.36 -36.60 38.28
C LEU A 230 17.77 -37.74 39.23
N ASP A 231 16.80 -38.41 39.88
CA ASP A 231 17.05 -39.62 40.68
C ASP A 231 17.16 -40.90 39.83
N SER A 232 16.73 -40.87 38.56
CA SER A 232 16.67 -42.07 37.72
C SER A 232 18.05 -42.70 37.49
N PRO A 233 18.18 -44.05 37.53
CA PRO A 233 19.45 -44.72 37.24
C PRO A 233 20.04 -44.38 35.87
N GLN A 234 19.18 -44.15 34.87
CA GLN A 234 19.56 -43.77 33.51
C GLN A 234 20.24 -42.40 33.48
N TYR A 235 19.68 -41.40 34.19
CA TYR A 235 20.33 -40.11 34.35
C TYR A 235 21.59 -40.22 35.21
N GLN A 236 21.55 -40.92 36.35
CA GLN A 236 22.68 -41.08 37.27
C GLN A 236 23.91 -41.78 36.65
N VAL A 237 23.74 -42.52 35.55
CA VAL A 237 24.85 -43.03 34.73
C VAL A 237 25.46 -41.94 33.85
N VAL A 238 24.66 -41.17 33.09
CA VAL A 238 25.20 -40.11 32.22
C VAL A 238 25.67 -38.87 33.00
N ALA A 239 25.12 -38.62 34.19
CA ALA A 239 25.49 -37.53 35.08
C ALA A 239 26.98 -37.58 35.45
N ARG A 240 27.55 -38.77 35.61
CA ARG A 240 28.97 -38.99 35.91
C ARG A 240 29.90 -38.62 34.76
N ASP A 241 29.41 -38.70 33.52
CA ASP A 241 30.14 -38.29 32.33
C ASP A 241 30.01 -36.77 32.06
N LEU A 242 29.02 -36.07 32.62
CA LEU A 242 28.78 -34.64 32.36
C LEU A 242 30.04 -33.77 32.55
N PRO A 243 30.79 -33.84 33.68
CA PRO A 243 31.96 -32.98 33.91
C PRO A 243 33.14 -33.26 32.97
N ARG A 244 33.10 -34.35 32.19
CA ARG A 244 34.11 -34.62 31.15
C ARG A 244 33.87 -33.83 29.87
N TYR A 245 32.62 -33.49 29.55
CA TYR A 245 32.22 -32.90 28.27
C TYR A 245 31.59 -31.51 28.39
N ILE A 246 30.99 -31.19 29.54
CA ILE A 246 30.22 -29.96 29.79
C ILE A 246 30.85 -29.21 30.98
N LYS A 247 31.12 -27.92 30.78
CA LYS A 247 31.66 -26.97 31.76
C LYS A 247 30.57 -26.30 32.59
N ASN A 248 29.48 -25.92 31.91
CA ASN A 248 28.30 -25.28 32.51
C ASN A 248 27.04 -25.90 31.90
N PHE A 249 26.04 -26.17 32.73
CA PHE A 249 24.70 -26.60 32.33
C PHE A 249 23.72 -25.65 33.02
N HIS A 250 23.35 -24.54 32.40
CA HIS A 250 22.55 -23.49 33.06
C HIS A 250 21.05 -23.66 32.72
N PRO A 251 20.18 -24.17 33.63
CA PRO A 251 18.75 -24.32 33.39
C PRO A 251 17.99 -23.01 33.68
N PHE A 252 17.59 -22.29 32.64
CA PHE A 252 16.76 -21.09 32.79
C PHE A 252 15.27 -21.47 32.76
N PRO A 253 14.48 -21.23 33.83
CA PRO A 253 13.05 -21.56 33.84
C PRO A 253 12.25 -20.66 32.88
N GLU A 254 11.34 -21.23 32.10
CA GLU A 254 10.39 -20.47 31.29
C GLU A 254 9.27 -19.90 32.18
N ARG A 255 9.09 -18.57 32.16
CA ARG A 255 7.96 -17.87 32.80
C ARG A 255 6.74 -17.84 31.90
N SER A 256 6.92 -17.61 30.60
CA SER A 256 5.86 -17.64 29.58
C SER A 256 6.46 -17.76 28.18
N ALA A 257 5.63 -18.19 27.22
CA ALA A 257 5.99 -18.32 25.82
C ALA A 257 4.95 -17.65 24.91
N TYR A 258 5.40 -16.90 23.92
CA TYR A 258 4.56 -16.23 22.93
C TYR A 258 5.04 -16.55 21.51
N THR A 259 4.19 -17.18 20.70
CA THR A 259 4.48 -17.54 19.32
C THR A 259 3.89 -16.51 18.38
N PHE A 260 4.70 -15.93 17.50
CA PHE A 260 4.28 -14.90 16.54
C PHE A 260 4.23 -15.40 15.10
N VAL A 261 5.10 -16.34 14.74
CA VAL A 261 5.06 -17.06 13.45
C VAL A 261 4.97 -18.56 13.75
N TYR A 262 4.12 -19.28 13.03
CA TYR A 262 3.98 -20.72 13.14
C TYR A 262 3.56 -21.34 11.80
N GLU A 263 4.18 -22.45 11.41
CA GLU A 263 4.01 -23.12 10.10
C GLU A 263 4.23 -22.20 8.86
N GLY A 264 4.95 -21.09 9.03
CA GLY A 264 5.18 -20.05 8.02
C GLY A 264 4.04 -19.03 7.90
N GLN A 265 3.15 -18.94 8.89
CA GLN A 265 2.02 -18.01 8.96
C GLN A 265 2.09 -17.16 10.24
N LEU A 266 1.53 -15.94 10.19
CA LEU A 266 1.39 -15.09 11.38
C LEU A 266 0.30 -15.64 12.31
N THR A 267 0.67 -15.96 13.55
CA THR A 267 -0.31 -16.24 14.62
C THR A 267 -1.11 -14.97 14.94
N LEU A 268 -2.17 -15.08 15.75
CA LEU A 268 -2.92 -13.89 16.18
C LEU A 268 -2.04 -12.87 16.93
N ALA A 269 -1.04 -13.35 17.68
CA ALA A 269 -0.04 -12.49 18.34
C ALA A 269 0.89 -11.81 17.31
N GLY A 270 1.36 -12.55 16.30
CA GLY A 270 2.07 -11.98 15.16
C GLY A 270 1.26 -10.92 14.41
N GLN A 271 -0.04 -11.14 14.24
CA GLN A 271 -0.92 -10.23 13.52
C GLN A 271 -1.28 -8.94 14.29
N ARG A 272 -1.17 -8.94 15.63
CA ARG A 272 -1.52 -7.80 16.49
C ARG A 272 -0.43 -7.56 17.53
N SER A 273 -0.53 -8.29 18.64
CA SER A 273 0.35 -8.31 19.80
C SER A 273 -0.09 -9.47 20.71
N ALA A 274 0.76 -9.96 21.60
CA ALA A 274 0.41 -11.08 22.48
C ALA A 274 -0.81 -10.77 23.38
N THR A 275 -0.85 -9.57 23.96
CA THR A 275 -1.92 -9.11 24.85
C THR A 275 -3.24 -8.91 24.09
N VAL A 276 -3.21 -8.41 22.85
CA VAL A 276 -4.44 -8.28 22.03
C VAL A 276 -4.93 -9.65 21.56
N ALA A 277 -4.05 -10.58 21.24
CA ALA A 277 -4.42 -11.95 20.90
C ALA A 277 -5.10 -12.69 22.07
N ASP A 278 -4.59 -12.51 23.29
CA ASP A 278 -5.21 -13.02 24.51
C ASP A 278 -6.59 -12.38 24.77
N LEU A 279 -6.74 -11.06 24.63
CA LEU A 279 -8.04 -10.38 24.77
C LEU A 279 -9.09 -10.91 23.78
N ILE A 280 -8.74 -11.08 22.51
CA ILE A 280 -9.61 -11.64 21.48
C ILE A 280 -10.02 -13.08 21.84
N THR A 281 -9.07 -13.88 22.34
CA THR A 281 -9.26 -15.29 22.71
C THR A 281 -10.18 -15.42 23.92
N ARG A 282 -9.91 -14.68 25.01
CA ARG A 282 -10.67 -14.77 26.27
C ARG A 282 -12.12 -14.31 26.16
N ILE A 283 -12.44 -13.39 25.24
CA ILE A 283 -13.82 -12.95 24.97
C ILE A 283 -14.50 -13.72 23.81
N GLY A 284 -13.76 -14.55 23.07
CA GLY A 284 -14.28 -15.28 21.92
C GLY A 284 -14.66 -14.40 20.72
N ALA A 285 -13.91 -13.30 20.47
CA ALA A 285 -14.20 -12.32 19.41
C ALA A 285 -13.86 -12.85 18.00
N ALA A 286 -14.56 -13.88 17.54
CA ALA A 286 -14.34 -14.54 16.25
C ALA A 286 -14.44 -13.60 15.03
N ASN A 287 -15.12 -12.45 15.16
CA ASN A 287 -15.14 -11.41 14.13
C ASN A 287 -13.77 -10.76 13.89
N GLN A 288 -12.85 -10.80 14.85
CA GLN A 288 -11.47 -10.28 14.70
C GLN A 288 -10.55 -11.21 13.90
N LEU A 289 -11.00 -12.44 13.61
CA LEU A 289 -10.28 -13.45 12.83
C LEU A 289 -10.69 -13.47 11.36
N LYS A 290 -11.59 -12.58 10.94
CA LYS A 290 -12.06 -12.50 9.55
C LYS A 290 -10.98 -11.91 8.62
N PRO A 291 -10.91 -12.33 7.35
CA PRO A 291 -9.90 -11.83 6.41
C PRO A 291 -9.95 -10.31 6.17
N ASP A 292 -11.13 -9.68 6.19
CA ASP A 292 -11.28 -8.22 6.07
C ASP A 292 -10.59 -7.49 7.23
N VAL A 293 -10.88 -7.87 8.47
CA VAL A 293 -10.28 -7.29 9.68
C VAL A 293 -8.78 -7.58 9.77
N SER A 294 -8.34 -8.78 9.43
CA SER A 294 -6.91 -9.10 9.41
C SER A 294 -6.16 -8.37 8.29
N ASN A 295 -6.73 -8.23 7.10
CA ASN A 295 -6.09 -7.53 5.99
C ASN A 295 -5.98 -6.02 6.28
N LEU A 296 -7.00 -5.39 6.85
CA LEU A 296 -6.94 -4.00 7.30
C LEU A 296 -5.81 -3.77 8.32
N MET A 297 -5.73 -4.60 9.36
CA MET A 297 -4.77 -4.46 10.44
C MET A 297 -3.34 -4.94 10.08
N LEU A 298 -3.18 -5.66 8.97
CA LEU A 298 -1.88 -6.05 8.39
C LEU A 298 -1.44 -5.13 7.24
N GLY A 299 -2.24 -4.14 6.84
CA GLY A 299 -1.93 -3.22 5.75
C GLY A 299 -2.19 -3.77 4.33
N GLN A 300 -2.86 -4.92 4.20
CA GLN A 300 -3.37 -5.41 2.91
C GLN A 300 -4.65 -4.69 2.44
N GLN A 301 -5.31 -3.92 3.32
CA GLN A 301 -6.15 -2.79 2.92
C GLN A 301 -5.51 -1.51 3.44
N ALA A 302 -5.26 -0.56 2.53
CA ALA A 302 -4.56 0.68 2.87
C ALA A 302 -5.48 1.69 3.55
N LEU A 303 -5.19 2.04 4.81
CA LEU A 303 -5.66 3.27 5.46
C LEU A 303 -4.90 4.50 4.90
N ALA A 304 -4.99 4.69 3.59
CA ALA A 304 -4.38 5.73 2.75
C ALA A 304 -3.12 6.47 3.31
N PRO A 305 -1.93 5.83 3.38
CA PRO A 305 -0.71 6.48 3.87
C PRO A 305 0.46 6.50 2.87
N THR A 306 1.18 7.61 2.88
CA THR A 306 2.59 7.77 2.48
C THR A 306 3.50 6.59 2.89
N HIS A 307 4.52 6.18 2.10
CA HIS A 307 5.79 5.68 2.69
C HIS A 307 7.05 5.57 1.78
N PHE A 308 8.10 5.00 2.41
CA PHE A 308 9.56 5.11 2.29
C PHE A 308 10.19 3.80 2.83
N LEU A 309 11.32 3.20 2.40
CA LEU A 309 12.27 3.40 1.28
C LEU A 309 12.97 2.04 0.87
N GLY A 310 14.19 1.84 0.32
CA GLY A 310 15.33 2.64 -0.19
C GLY A 310 16.36 1.74 -0.93
N GLU A 311 17.35 2.20 -1.73
CA GLU A 311 17.60 3.56 -2.30
C GLU A 311 16.65 3.90 -3.45
N LYS A 312 15.48 3.27 -3.48
CA LYS A 312 14.23 4.00 -3.73
C LYS A 312 14.36 5.41 -3.10
N LEU A 313 14.02 6.49 -3.83
CA LEU A 313 14.03 7.86 -3.29
C LEU A 313 12.65 8.24 -2.73
N PRO A 314 12.57 9.05 -1.65
CA PRO A 314 11.40 9.12 -0.74
C PRO A 314 10.06 9.21 -1.48
N GLY A 315 9.28 8.11 -1.59
CA GLY A 315 8.01 8.22 -2.31
C GLY A 315 7.11 7.00 -2.49
N THR A 316 5.82 7.31 -2.45
CA THR A 316 4.74 6.66 -3.24
C THR A 316 4.81 7.14 -4.71
N ASN A 317 3.97 6.65 -5.62
CA ASN A 317 3.97 7.14 -7.02
C ASN A 317 3.68 8.65 -7.08
N ALA A 318 2.84 9.17 -6.19
CA ALA A 318 2.57 10.59 -5.97
C ALA A 318 3.84 11.44 -5.74
N ASP A 319 4.86 10.88 -5.11
CA ASP A 319 6.08 11.62 -4.77
C ASP A 319 7.12 11.56 -5.91
N LYS A 320 7.04 10.54 -6.77
CA LYS A 320 7.74 10.53 -8.07
C LYS A 320 7.19 11.63 -8.96
N VAL A 321 5.86 11.76 -9.03
CA VAL A 321 5.15 12.85 -9.71
C VAL A 321 5.59 14.23 -9.21
N LYS A 322 5.63 14.44 -7.88
CA LYS A 322 6.15 15.70 -7.28
C LYS A 322 7.60 16.01 -7.67
N ARG A 323 8.45 14.99 -7.88
CA ARG A 323 9.83 15.20 -8.38
C ARG A 323 9.89 15.50 -9.87
N LEU A 324 9.04 14.87 -10.68
CA LEU A 324 8.94 15.14 -12.11
C LEU A 324 8.49 16.60 -12.35
N PHE A 325 7.53 17.11 -11.58
CA PHE A 325 7.18 18.53 -11.58
C PHE A 325 8.36 19.44 -11.18
N ALA A 326 9.14 19.06 -10.17
CA ALA A 326 10.34 19.82 -9.77
C ALA A 326 11.44 19.82 -10.86
N ARG A 327 11.54 18.79 -11.71
CA ARG A 327 12.37 18.82 -12.93
C ARG A 327 11.80 19.77 -13.98
N GLY A 328 10.47 19.80 -14.11
CA GLY A 328 9.74 20.77 -14.91
C GLY A 328 10.05 22.22 -14.50
N GLU A 329 9.97 22.53 -13.22
CA GLU A 329 10.24 23.86 -12.64
C GLU A 329 11.72 24.26 -12.75
N ALA A 330 12.64 23.29 -12.75
CA ALA A 330 14.07 23.52 -12.96
C ALA A 330 14.50 23.59 -14.45
N PHE A 331 13.55 23.49 -15.38
CA PHE A 331 13.78 23.35 -16.83
C PHE A 331 14.70 22.17 -17.21
N ASP A 332 14.78 21.13 -16.36
CA ASP A 332 15.67 19.98 -16.52
C ASP A 332 15.05 18.91 -17.43
N SER A 333 15.08 19.19 -18.73
CA SER A 333 14.57 18.28 -19.78
C SER A 333 15.29 16.92 -19.86
N GLN A 334 16.43 16.73 -19.21
CA GLN A 334 17.05 15.40 -19.07
C GLN A 334 16.48 14.68 -17.85
N GLY A 335 16.62 15.27 -16.66
CA GLY A 335 16.13 14.67 -15.43
C GLY A 335 14.62 14.45 -15.40
N PHE A 336 13.85 15.13 -16.27
CA PHE A 336 12.44 14.87 -16.51
C PHE A 336 12.19 13.53 -17.23
N ILE A 337 12.94 13.20 -18.30
CA ILE A 337 12.73 11.97 -19.08
C ILE A 337 13.25 10.70 -18.38
N ASP A 338 14.15 10.85 -17.41
CA ASP A 338 14.69 9.75 -16.62
C ASP A 338 13.61 9.04 -15.75
N PHE A 339 12.46 9.69 -15.51
CA PHE A 339 11.30 9.10 -14.82
C PHE A 339 10.49 8.12 -15.67
N PHE A 340 10.63 8.15 -16.98
CA PHE A 340 9.77 7.42 -17.91
C PHE A 340 10.30 6.02 -18.23
N THR A 341 9.40 5.09 -18.59
CA THR A 341 9.78 3.80 -19.19
C THR A 341 10.40 4.01 -20.56
N ASP A 342 11.08 3.01 -21.10
CA ASP A 342 11.73 3.12 -22.43
C ASP A 342 10.74 3.13 -23.61
N ARG A 343 9.43 2.94 -23.35
CA ARG A 343 8.34 3.05 -24.34
C ARG A 343 7.16 3.86 -23.76
N PRO A 344 7.37 5.15 -23.44
CA PRO A 344 6.40 5.98 -22.76
C PRO A 344 5.34 6.51 -23.72
N VAL A 345 4.27 7.07 -23.16
CA VAL A 345 3.31 7.90 -23.87
C VAL A 345 3.19 9.24 -23.16
N TYR A 346 3.20 10.35 -23.88
CA TYR A 346 3.10 11.69 -23.30
C TYR A 346 2.24 12.61 -24.17
N GLN A 347 1.33 13.36 -23.54
CA GLN A 347 0.51 14.36 -24.21
C GLN A 347 0.32 15.60 -23.33
N PHE A 348 0.53 16.78 -23.91
CA PHE A 348 0.23 18.07 -23.31
C PHE A 348 -0.99 18.68 -24.00
N GLY A 349 -2.16 18.70 -23.37
CA GLY A 349 -3.41 19.22 -23.95
C GLY A 349 -3.69 18.71 -25.36
N ASN A 350 -3.93 19.64 -26.30
CA ASN A 350 -4.22 19.34 -27.71
C ASN A 350 -2.97 19.12 -28.59
N PHE A 351 -1.75 19.18 -28.03
CA PHE A 351 -0.51 18.98 -28.79
C PHE A 351 -0.28 17.49 -29.17
N PRO A 352 0.54 17.20 -30.21
CA PRO A 352 0.80 15.83 -30.65
C PRO A 352 1.35 14.92 -29.54
N VAL A 353 0.86 13.67 -29.53
CA VAL A 353 1.33 12.63 -28.61
C VAL A 353 2.77 12.23 -28.94
N CYS A 354 3.62 12.14 -27.91
CA CYS A 354 5.00 11.67 -27.96
C CYS A 354 5.06 10.20 -27.49
N PHE A 355 5.86 9.36 -28.16
CA PHE A 355 5.88 7.89 -27.97
C PHE A 355 7.26 7.32 -27.55
N ASP A 356 8.23 8.20 -27.33
CA ASP A 356 9.61 7.88 -26.97
C ASP A 356 10.21 9.02 -26.12
N LYS A 357 11.32 8.73 -25.43
CA LYS A 357 11.98 9.72 -24.55
C LYS A 357 12.53 10.93 -25.30
N GLU A 358 12.82 10.82 -26.60
CA GLU A 358 13.48 11.86 -27.38
C GLU A 358 12.49 12.93 -27.86
N SER A 359 11.31 12.51 -28.31
CA SER A 359 10.16 13.37 -28.61
C SER A 359 9.61 14.06 -27.35
N ILE A 360 9.52 13.36 -26.21
CA ILE A 360 9.19 13.99 -24.91
C ILE A 360 10.21 15.09 -24.59
N LYS A 361 11.51 14.77 -24.63
CA LYS A 361 12.58 15.74 -24.35
C LYS A 361 12.54 16.94 -25.29
N ALA A 362 12.25 16.73 -26.58
CA ALA A 362 12.11 17.81 -27.56
C ALA A 362 10.91 18.70 -27.26
N SER A 363 9.74 18.10 -26.99
CA SER A 363 8.49 18.80 -26.65
C SER A 363 8.64 19.65 -25.37
N VAL A 364 9.13 19.03 -24.30
CA VAL A 364 9.36 19.68 -23.00
C VAL A 364 10.41 20.79 -23.10
N LYS A 365 11.51 20.56 -23.84
CA LYS A 365 12.53 21.60 -24.09
C LYS A 365 12.00 22.76 -24.93
N ALA A 366 11.12 22.51 -25.90
CA ALA A 366 10.48 23.57 -26.67
C ALA A 366 9.56 24.41 -25.78
N PHE A 367 8.79 23.78 -24.88
CA PHE A 367 7.95 24.47 -23.91
C PHE A 367 8.75 25.35 -22.94
N PHE A 368 9.86 24.86 -22.39
CA PHE A 368 10.76 25.68 -21.56
C PHE A 368 11.38 26.87 -22.32
N GLY A 369 11.43 26.83 -23.66
CA GLY A 369 11.83 27.97 -24.49
C GLY A 369 10.76 29.05 -24.66
N ALA A 370 9.50 28.78 -24.27
CA ALA A 370 8.37 29.68 -24.43
C ALA A 370 7.97 30.44 -23.15
N VAL A 371 8.54 30.08 -21.99
CA VAL A 371 8.27 30.69 -20.68
C VAL A 371 9.55 31.05 -19.93
N SER A 372 9.50 32.13 -19.16
CA SER A 372 10.59 32.56 -18.28
C SER A 372 10.70 31.71 -17.01
N ALA A 373 9.57 31.20 -16.52
CA ALA A 373 9.45 30.27 -15.38
C ALA A 373 8.06 29.61 -15.39
N LEU A 374 7.92 28.50 -14.64
CA LEU A 374 6.64 27.86 -14.32
C LEU A 374 6.64 27.33 -12.87
N TYR A 375 5.47 27.12 -12.27
CA TYR A 375 5.29 26.60 -10.92
C TYR A 375 3.96 25.84 -10.73
N HIS A 376 3.98 24.65 -10.14
CA HIS A 376 2.80 23.81 -9.92
C HIS A 376 2.30 23.94 -8.46
N ASP A 377 1.18 24.62 -8.26
CA ASP A 377 0.49 24.73 -6.98
C ASP A 377 -0.50 23.57 -6.82
N ILE A 378 0.05 22.39 -6.51
CA ILE A 378 -0.68 21.13 -6.35
C ILE A 378 -1.67 21.24 -5.18
N LYS A 379 -2.97 21.19 -5.49
CA LYS A 379 -4.05 21.28 -4.49
C LYS A 379 -4.44 19.91 -3.98
N MET A 380 -4.69 18.97 -4.90
CA MET A 380 -5.06 17.59 -4.60
C MET A 380 -4.25 16.62 -5.45
N LEU A 381 -4.03 15.41 -4.92
CA LEU A 381 -3.35 14.33 -5.61
C LEU A 381 -3.87 13.00 -5.06
N TRP A 382 -4.28 12.09 -5.94
CA TRP A 382 -4.79 10.76 -5.61
C TRP A 382 -3.93 9.67 -6.26
N GLU A 383 -3.76 8.54 -5.58
CA GLU A 383 -3.04 7.36 -6.07
C GLU A 383 -4.01 6.17 -6.04
N VAL A 384 -4.31 5.63 -7.22
CA VAL A 384 -5.37 4.64 -7.47
C VAL A 384 -4.76 3.45 -8.21
N GLY A 385 -4.05 2.61 -7.46
CA GLY A 385 -3.19 1.57 -8.02
C GLY A 385 -2.01 2.20 -8.76
N GLU A 386 -1.71 1.72 -9.96
CA GLU A 386 -0.64 2.26 -10.82
C GLU A 386 -0.98 3.59 -11.52
N VAL A 387 -2.08 4.25 -11.13
CA VAL A 387 -2.51 5.55 -11.67
C VAL A 387 -2.39 6.63 -10.61
N VAL A 388 -1.77 7.76 -10.95
CA VAL A 388 -1.78 8.98 -10.13
C VAL A 388 -2.54 10.08 -10.86
N VAL A 389 -3.54 10.65 -10.19
CA VAL A 389 -4.28 11.84 -10.65
C VAL A 389 -3.82 13.05 -9.85
N VAL A 390 -3.56 14.17 -10.51
CA VAL A 390 -3.21 15.45 -9.90
C VAL A 390 -4.27 16.50 -10.26
N GLU A 391 -4.61 17.37 -9.33
CA GLU A 391 -5.41 18.57 -9.57
C GLU A 391 -4.68 19.78 -8.97
N MET A 392 -4.42 20.79 -9.79
CA MET A 392 -3.50 21.89 -9.46
C MET A 392 -3.84 23.17 -10.21
N ASP A 393 -3.31 24.28 -9.71
CA ASP A 393 -3.16 25.50 -10.50
C ASP A 393 -1.69 25.62 -10.93
N VAL A 394 -1.41 25.82 -12.22
CA VAL A 394 -0.05 26.04 -12.72
C VAL A 394 0.14 27.50 -13.09
N THR A 395 1.17 28.14 -12.54
CA THR A 395 1.52 29.54 -12.82
C THR A 395 2.69 29.60 -13.79
N TYR A 396 2.56 30.42 -14.83
CA TYR A 396 3.57 30.65 -15.86
C TYR A 396 3.94 32.12 -15.90
N TRP A 397 5.24 32.39 -16.02
CA TRP A 397 5.78 33.71 -16.31
C TRP A 397 6.19 33.74 -17.78
N ARG A 398 5.57 34.60 -18.57
CA ARG A 398 5.82 34.72 -20.02
C ARG A 398 7.11 35.47 -20.30
N LEU A 399 7.59 35.42 -21.55
CA LEU A 399 8.79 36.12 -22.00
C LEU A 399 8.64 37.65 -22.06
N ASP A 400 7.39 38.16 -22.07
CA ASP A 400 7.08 39.60 -22.00
C ASP A 400 7.05 40.16 -20.56
N GLY A 401 7.30 39.31 -19.54
CA GLY A 401 7.25 39.67 -18.13
C GLY A 401 5.86 39.64 -17.50
N SER A 402 4.81 39.33 -18.27
CA SER A 402 3.48 39.05 -17.72
C SER A 402 3.41 37.65 -17.08
N GLN A 403 2.36 37.40 -16.29
CA GLN A 403 2.12 36.09 -15.69
C GLN A 403 0.67 35.63 -15.93
N VAL A 404 0.43 34.33 -15.85
CA VAL A 404 -0.90 33.72 -15.88
C VAL A 404 -0.92 32.45 -15.01
N THR A 405 -2.04 32.21 -14.32
CA THR A 405 -2.25 31.00 -13.51
C THR A 405 -3.49 30.29 -14.02
N LEU A 406 -3.34 29.01 -14.37
CA LEU A 406 -4.32 28.20 -15.09
C LEU A 406 -4.64 26.90 -14.31
N PRO A 407 -5.90 26.45 -14.27
CA PRO A 407 -6.28 25.14 -13.74
C PRO A 407 -5.73 24.02 -14.63
N CYS A 408 -5.24 22.95 -14.00
CA CYS A 408 -4.68 21.78 -14.69
C CYS A 408 -5.01 20.50 -13.93
N ALA A 409 -5.23 19.41 -14.66
CA ALA A 409 -5.29 18.07 -14.11
C ALA A 409 -4.39 17.12 -14.91
N ASP A 410 -3.64 16.26 -14.22
CA ASP A 410 -2.71 15.33 -14.85
C ASP A 410 -3.09 13.89 -14.48
N ILE A 411 -2.95 12.97 -15.45
CA ILE A 411 -3.00 11.53 -15.23
C ILE A 411 -1.62 10.96 -15.56
N PHE A 412 -0.99 10.34 -14.57
CA PHE A 412 0.20 9.51 -14.73
C PHE A 412 -0.20 8.05 -14.62
N ARG A 413 0.34 7.19 -15.47
CA ARG A 413 0.31 5.73 -15.30
C ARG A 413 1.72 5.19 -15.14
N PHE A 414 1.87 4.16 -14.31
CA PHE A 414 3.14 3.55 -13.97
C PHE A 414 3.24 2.11 -14.51
N GLU A 415 4.46 1.69 -14.84
CA GLU A 415 4.83 0.28 -15.03
C GLU A 415 5.92 -0.03 -13.99
N GLY A 416 5.49 -0.49 -12.81
CA GLY A 416 6.38 -0.65 -11.66
C GLY A 416 6.90 0.70 -11.16
N ASP A 417 8.22 0.91 -11.22
CA ASP A 417 8.80 2.14 -10.65
C ASP A 417 8.78 3.37 -11.58
N GLN A 418 8.54 3.21 -12.89
CA GLN A 418 8.64 4.26 -13.92
C GLN A 418 7.29 4.69 -14.51
N VAL A 419 7.22 5.93 -14.98
CA VAL A 419 6.06 6.50 -15.68
C VAL A 419 5.94 5.89 -17.08
N SER A 420 4.89 5.11 -17.31
CA SER A 420 4.57 4.51 -18.62
C SER A 420 3.71 5.43 -19.48
N GLU A 421 2.96 6.35 -18.86
CA GLU A 421 2.14 7.35 -19.55
C GLU A 421 1.96 8.64 -18.71
N LEU A 422 1.92 9.79 -19.38
CA LEU A 422 1.50 11.08 -18.81
C LEU A 422 0.54 11.82 -19.77
N ARG A 423 -0.68 12.09 -19.33
CA ARG A 423 -1.65 12.98 -20.01
C ARG A 423 -1.86 14.22 -19.14
N ILE A 424 -1.65 15.41 -19.72
CA ILE A 424 -1.81 16.71 -19.05
C ILE A 424 -3.04 17.42 -19.65
N PHE A 425 -4.04 17.72 -18.83
CA PHE A 425 -5.31 18.30 -19.23
C PHE A 425 -5.45 19.74 -18.73
N MET A 426 -5.32 20.69 -19.65
CA MET A 426 -5.52 22.12 -19.40
C MET A 426 -5.79 22.87 -20.70
N ASP A 427 -6.41 24.05 -20.59
CA ASP A 427 -6.30 25.07 -21.64
C ASP A 427 -5.02 25.89 -21.44
N ALA A 428 -3.98 25.53 -22.21
CA ALA A 428 -2.67 26.16 -22.20
C ALA A 428 -2.52 27.34 -23.17
N ASN A 429 -3.51 27.65 -24.02
CA ASN A 429 -3.37 28.70 -25.04
C ASN A 429 -3.02 30.09 -24.45
N PRO A 430 -3.57 30.51 -23.30
CA PRO A 430 -3.18 31.77 -22.67
C PRO A 430 -1.69 31.88 -22.31
N VAL A 431 -0.94 30.78 -22.21
CA VAL A 431 0.52 30.83 -21.98
C VAL A 431 1.24 31.44 -23.19
N GLY A 432 0.85 31.04 -24.40
CA GLY A 432 1.42 31.54 -25.66
C GLY A 432 0.82 32.84 -26.17
N ASP A 433 -0.46 33.10 -25.88
CA ASP A 433 -1.17 34.31 -26.31
C ASP A 433 -1.80 35.05 -25.11
N ALA A 434 -1.21 36.19 -24.75
CA ALA A 434 -1.68 37.03 -23.65
C ALA A 434 -2.99 37.81 -23.97
N THR A 435 -3.52 37.74 -25.20
CA THR A 435 -4.81 38.34 -25.56
C THR A 435 -6.00 37.44 -25.23
N ILE A 436 -5.78 36.14 -24.99
CA ILE A 436 -6.83 35.20 -24.61
C ILE A 436 -7.25 35.47 -23.15
N PRO A 437 -8.53 35.83 -22.89
CA PRO A 437 -8.96 36.23 -21.56
C PRO A 437 -9.10 35.02 -20.61
N VAL A 438 -8.50 35.13 -19.44
CA VAL A 438 -8.66 34.19 -18.32
C VAL A 438 -9.41 34.90 -17.19
N SER A 439 -10.45 34.28 -16.64
CA SER A 439 -11.22 34.91 -15.57
C SER A 439 -10.37 35.06 -14.30
N PRO A 440 -10.52 36.15 -13.53
CA PRO A 440 -10.00 36.23 -12.17
C PRO A 440 -10.44 35.04 -11.30
N THR A 441 -11.55 34.37 -11.62
CA THR A 441 -12.05 33.16 -10.93
C THR A 441 -11.54 31.81 -11.46
N SER A 442 -10.72 31.75 -12.52
CA SER A 442 -10.24 30.49 -13.11
C SER A 442 -9.16 29.82 -12.25
N SER A 443 -9.55 29.02 -11.27
CA SER A 443 -8.67 28.22 -10.41
C SER A 443 -9.43 27.03 -9.84
N VAL A 444 -8.74 25.90 -9.68
CA VAL A 444 -9.32 24.68 -9.07
C VAL A 444 -9.73 24.89 -7.61
N MET A 445 -9.24 25.96 -6.96
CA MET A 445 -9.67 26.40 -5.63
C MET A 445 -10.01 27.90 -5.59
N THR A 446 -11.09 28.28 -6.28
CA THR A 446 -11.75 29.59 -6.09
C THR A 446 -12.82 29.50 -5.00
N LEU A 447 -12.81 30.46 -4.07
CA LEU A 447 -13.74 30.55 -2.95
C LEU A 447 -15.08 31.17 -3.38
N ARG A 448 -16.14 30.97 -2.58
CA ARG A 448 -17.50 31.49 -2.87
C ARG A 448 -17.60 33.03 -2.88
N ASP A 449 -16.62 33.73 -2.33
CA ASP A 449 -16.46 35.19 -2.42
C ASP A 449 -15.77 35.63 -3.73
N GLN A 450 -15.60 34.71 -4.67
CA GLN A 450 -14.94 34.87 -5.98
C GLN A 450 -13.43 35.15 -5.93
N HIS A 451 -12.78 35.05 -4.75
CA HIS A 451 -11.33 35.15 -4.65
C HIS A 451 -10.68 33.79 -4.93
N ARG A 452 -9.59 33.76 -5.72
CA ARG A 452 -8.73 32.58 -5.81
C ARG A 452 -8.09 32.32 -4.45
N TYR A 453 -8.03 31.07 -4.02
CA TYR A 453 -7.26 30.69 -2.84
C TYR A 453 -5.75 30.77 -3.11
N GLN A 454 -5.19 31.97 -2.99
CA GLN A 454 -3.74 32.22 -3.06
C GLN A 454 -3.18 32.43 -1.65
N PRO A 455 -2.37 31.50 -1.11
CA PRO A 455 -1.80 31.59 0.23
C PRO A 455 -0.58 32.54 0.28
N VAL A 456 -0.78 33.80 -0.12
CA VAL A 456 0.27 34.83 -0.16
C VAL A 456 0.80 35.08 1.25
N ASN A 457 2.09 34.79 1.48
CA ASN A 457 2.82 34.91 2.75
C ASN A 457 2.36 34.05 3.95
N LEU A 458 1.18 33.41 3.91
CA LEU A 458 0.57 32.75 5.07
C LEU A 458 1.52 31.75 5.78
N MET A 459 2.19 30.88 5.02
CA MET A 459 3.09 29.86 5.58
C MET A 459 4.29 30.44 6.34
N ARG A 460 4.79 31.62 5.94
CA ARG A 460 5.90 32.29 6.64
C ARG A 460 5.45 32.75 8.02
N GLN A 461 4.35 33.50 8.09
CA GLN A 461 3.81 33.99 9.37
C GLN A 461 3.23 32.85 10.22
N PHE A 462 2.70 31.79 9.62
CA PHE A 462 2.24 30.61 10.34
C PHE A 462 3.38 29.92 11.11
N PHE A 463 4.52 29.63 10.45
CA PHE A 463 5.63 28.96 11.11
C PHE A 463 6.54 29.89 11.94
N SER A 464 6.59 31.20 11.65
CA SER A 464 7.35 32.17 12.45
C SER A 464 6.59 32.74 13.64
N ASP A 465 5.27 32.93 13.53
CA ASP A 465 4.49 33.75 14.47
C ASP A 465 3.34 32.99 15.14
N HIS A 466 2.59 32.17 14.39
CA HIS A 466 1.37 31.49 14.87
C HIS A 466 1.67 30.32 15.84
N PRO A 467 0.88 30.12 16.93
CA PRO A 467 1.15 29.09 17.94
C PRO A 467 1.22 27.66 17.38
N GLU A 468 0.27 27.29 16.52
CA GLU A 468 0.18 25.94 15.92
C GLU A 468 1.35 25.65 14.97
N GLY A 469 1.87 26.66 14.27
CA GLY A 469 3.03 26.51 13.39
C GLY A 469 4.33 26.32 14.19
N LYS A 470 4.50 27.11 15.26
CA LYS A 470 5.59 26.90 16.24
C LYS A 470 5.54 25.50 16.86
N GLN A 471 4.34 25.03 17.21
CA GLN A 471 4.12 23.69 17.75
C GLN A 471 4.44 22.58 16.72
N ARG A 472 4.09 22.77 15.43
CA ARG A 472 4.50 21.86 14.35
C ARG A 472 6.01 21.80 14.14
N VAL A 473 6.73 22.93 14.23
CA VAL A 473 8.20 22.97 14.15
C VAL A 473 8.84 22.29 15.36
N ALA A 474 8.32 22.52 16.57
CA ALA A 474 8.77 21.82 17.78
C ALA A 474 8.55 20.29 17.70
N ASN A 475 7.50 19.86 16.99
CA ASN A 475 7.21 18.45 16.71
C ASN A 475 7.92 17.91 15.44
N GLY A 476 8.89 18.62 14.88
CA GLY A 476 9.76 18.15 13.78
C GLY A 476 9.23 18.36 12.35
N PHE A 477 8.07 18.99 12.15
CA PHE A 477 7.47 19.21 10.83
C PHE A 477 8.00 20.50 10.16
N ILE A 478 9.21 20.44 9.61
CA ILE A 478 9.94 21.58 9.04
C ILE A 478 9.52 21.84 7.57
N PRO A 479 9.31 23.10 7.12
CA PRO A 479 8.98 23.41 5.73
C PRO A 479 10.02 22.97 4.68
N LYS A 480 9.55 22.55 3.50
CA LYS A 480 10.34 21.92 2.42
C LYS A 480 11.61 22.69 2.01
N TRP A 481 11.59 24.03 1.99
CA TRP A 481 12.74 24.85 1.60
C TRP A 481 13.92 24.80 2.60
N ALA A 482 13.66 24.47 3.87
CA ALA A 482 14.72 24.30 4.87
C ALA A 482 15.56 23.02 4.64
N ILE A 483 15.07 22.09 3.81
CA ILE A 483 15.70 20.79 3.55
C ILE A 483 16.85 20.92 2.53
N ALA A 484 16.79 21.89 1.61
CA ALA A 484 17.77 22.09 0.53
C ALA A 484 18.53 23.44 0.57
N GLY A 485 18.10 24.40 1.40
CA GLY A 485 18.84 25.64 1.69
C GLY A 485 18.45 26.86 0.82
N PRO A 486 19.05 28.04 1.08
CA PRO A 486 20.03 28.35 2.14
C PRO A 486 19.38 28.41 3.53
N ARG A 487 20.21 28.30 4.59
CA ARG A 487 19.75 28.19 5.98
C ARG A 487 19.57 29.57 6.62
N TRP A 488 18.32 29.90 6.97
CA TRP A 488 17.98 31.04 7.84
C TRP A 488 17.71 30.54 9.28
N PRO A 489 18.13 31.27 10.33
CA PRO A 489 17.98 30.81 11.72
C PRO A 489 16.54 30.96 12.24
N ILE A 490 16.14 30.07 13.16
CA ILE A 490 14.87 30.10 13.89
C ILE A 490 15.19 30.05 15.38
N ASN A 491 14.63 30.98 16.17
CA ASN A 491 14.81 31.01 17.63
C ASN A 491 13.80 30.11 18.35
N PHE A 492 14.24 29.43 19.41
CA PHE A 492 13.43 28.53 20.23
C PHE A 492 13.46 28.96 21.71
N GLU A 493 12.53 29.83 22.14
CA GLU A 493 12.31 30.12 23.56
C GLU A 493 10.81 30.34 23.88
N THR A 494 10.48 30.11 25.16
CA THR A 494 9.19 30.28 25.87
C THR A 494 8.10 29.19 25.71
N LEU A 495 7.52 28.83 26.86
CA LEU A 495 6.50 27.78 27.06
C LEU A 495 5.08 28.39 27.16
N GLY A 496 4.04 27.54 27.11
CA GLY A 496 2.69 27.90 27.57
C GLY A 496 1.71 26.73 27.52
N SER A 497 0.98 26.48 28.61
CA SER A 497 0.01 25.38 28.74
C SER A 497 -1.43 25.88 28.89
N ALA A 498 -2.38 25.28 28.16
CA ALA A 498 -3.83 25.47 28.34
C ALA A 498 -4.64 24.29 27.77
N ASN A 499 -5.75 23.95 28.43
CA ASN A 499 -6.79 23.03 27.92
C ASN A 499 -7.94 23.85 27.30
N LEU A 500 -8.78 23.25 26.43
CA LEU A 500 -10.25 23.42 26.50
C LEU A 500 -11.08 22.46 25.60
N ALA A 501 -11.99 21.75 26.28
CA ALA A 501 -13.32 21.24 25.87
C ALA A 501 -13.63 20.71 24.44
N VAL A 502 -14.11 19.46 24.40
CA VAL A 502 -14.88 18.85 23.30
C VAL A 502 -16.34 19.35 23.30
N ARG A 503 -16.99 19.40 22.12
CA ARG A 503 -18.45 19.27 21.97
C ARG A 503 -18.80 18.31 20.84
N ASN A 504 -19.65 17.33 21.13
CA ASN A 504 -20.20 16.39 20.13
C ASN A 504 -21.39 17.04 19.40
N GLY A 505 -21.52 16.73 18.11
CA GLY A 505 -22.75 16.87 17.34
C GLY A 505 -22.91 15.65 16.44
N ALA A 506 -23.99 14.89 16.62
CA ALA A 506 -24.28 13.73 15.79
C ALA A 506 -25.10 14.15 14.57
N ILE A 507 -24.81 13.57 13.40
CA ILE A 507 -25.64 13.67 12.19
C ILE A 507 -26.04 12.26 11.76
N LEU A 508 -27.25 12.12 11.23
CA LEU A 508 -27.95 10.84 11.10
C LEU A 508 -27.45 9.99 9.92
N THR A 509 -27.58 8.67 10.10
CA THR A 509 -27.52 7.70 9.00
C THR A 509 -28.80 7.75 8.18
N THR A 510 -28.68 7.95 6.86
CA THR A 510 -29.73 7.69 5.87
C THR A 510 -29.19 6.75 4.79
N GLU A 511 -30.02 5.82 4.34
CA GLU A 511 -29.60 4.67 3.53
C GLU A 511 -29.25 5.08 2.08
N LYS A 512 -28.10 4.62 1.55
CA LYS A 512 -27.79 4.76 0.11
C LYS A 512 -28.67 3.81 -0.69
N LEU A 513 -29.43 4.36 -1.65
CA LEU A 513 -30.12 3.57 -2.67
C LEU A 513 -29.12 2.88 -3.62
N PRO A 514 -29.47 1.72 -4.22
CA PRO A 514 -28.51 0.90 -4.97
C PRO A 514 -28.14 1.51 -6.33
N GLY A 515 -26.90 1.99 -6.43
CA GLY A 515 -26.25 2.47 -7.65
C GLY A 515 -24.84 3.00 -7.33
N ALA A 516 -23.95 3.04 -8.33
CA ALA A 516 -22.61 3.62 -8.18
C ALA A 516 -22.62 5.11 -8.57
N ASN A 517 -21.75 5.94 -8.00
CA ASN A 517 -21.67 7.37 -8.35
C ASN A 517 -21.32 7.56 -9.83
N THR A 518 -20.52 6.66 -10.40
CA THR A 518 -20.23 6.56 -11.84
C THR A 518 -21.47 6.38 -12.73
N ASP A 519 -22.58 5.81 -12.25
CA ASP A 519 -23.84 5.74 -13.00
C ASP A 519 -24.63 7.04 -12.98
N GLN A 520 -24.44 7.91 -11.98
CA GLN A 520 -24.96 9.27 -12.01
C GLN A 520 -24.23 10.11 -13.07
N VAL A 521 -22.90 10.05 -13.07
CA VAL A 521 -22.05 10.78 -14.02
C VAL A 521 -22.40 10.46 -15.48
N LYS A 522 -22.64 9.18 -15.82
CA LYS A 522 -23.12 8.77 -17.17
C LYS A 522 -24.46 9.42 -17.55
N ARG A 523 -25.36 9.65 -16.58
CA ARG A 523 -26.67 10.28 -16.82
C ARG A 523 -26.57 11.81 -16.93
N LEU A 524 -25.63 12.43 -16.22
CA LEU A 524 -25.30 13.85 -16.39
C LEU A 524 -24.85 14.14 -17.82
N PHE A 525 -23.88 13.37 -18.35
CA PHE A 525 -23.41 13.54 -19.72
C PHE A 525 -24.51 13.33 -20.76
N ALA A 526 -25.45 12.40 -20.52
CA ALA A 526 -26.62 12.22 -21.39
C ALA A 526 -27.58 13.43 -21.41
N ARG A 527 -27.64 14.25 -20.34
CA ARG A 527 -28.32 15.56 -20.36
C ARG A 527 -27.55 16.59 -21.17
N GLY A 528 -26.21 16.57 -21.05
CA GLY A 528 -25.30 17.36 -21.87
C GLY A 528 -25.48 17.11 -23.37
N GLU A 529 -25.56 15.85 -23.77
CA GLU A 529 -25.77 15.41 -25.16
C GLU A 529 -27.18 15.72 -25.68
N ALA A 530 -28.17 15.79 -24.80
CA ALA A 530 -29.55 16.18 -25.13
C ALA A 530 -29.78 17.71 -25.14
N PHE A 531 -28.75 18.51 -24.86
CA PHE A 531 -28.83 19.97 -24.60
C PHE A 531 -29.84 20.35 -23.49
N ASP A 532 -30.12 19.44 -22.57
CA ASP A 532 -31.09 19.63 -21.49
C ASP A 532 -30.46 20.32 -20.28
N SER A 533 -30.28 21.64 -20.37
CA SER A 533 -29.64 22.44 -19.32
C SER A 533 -30.44 22.52 -18.02
N GLN A 534 -31.74 22.19 -18.03
CA GLN A 534 -32.54 22.06 -16.81
C GLN A 534 -32.30 20.70 -16.15
N GLY A 535 -32.49 19.60 -16.88
CA GLY A 535 -32.24 18.25 -16.37
C GLY A 535 -30.77 18.00 -16.01
N PHE A 536 -29.83 18.80 -16.54
CA PHE A 536 -28.43 18.81 -16.13
C PHE A 536 -28.23 19.37 -14.70
N ILE A 537 -28.88 20.48 -14.34
CA ILE A 537 -28.71 21.08 -13.00
C ILE A 537 -29.42 20.32 -11.88
N ASP A 538 -30.38 19.46 -12.21
CA ASP A 538 -31.09 18.60 -11.25
C ASP A 538 -30.17 17.54 -10.57
N PHE A 539 -28.98 17.29 -11.13
CA PHE A 539 -27.94 16.43 -10.55
C PHE A 539 -27.11 17.11 -9.43
N PHE A 540 -27.14 18.44 -9.34
CA PHE A 540 -26.27 19.19 -8.43
C PHE A 540 -26.87 19.38 -7.03
N SER A 541 -26.01 19.50 -6.01
CA SER A 541 -26.40 19.88 -4.66
C SER A 541 -26.81 21.35 -4.63
N ASP A 542 -27.44 21.81 -3.53
CA ASP A 542 -27.99 23.17 -3.47
C ASP A 542 -26.93 24.28 -3.34
N HIS A 543 -25.66 23.91 -3.14
CA HIS A 543 -24.53 24.86 -3.11
C HIS A 543 -23.35 24.36 -3.98
N PRO A 544 -23.57 24.17 -5.30
CA PRO A 544 -22.64 23.49 -6.17
C PRO A 544 -21.48 24.37 -6.59
N VAL A 545 -20.39 23.75 -7.03
CA VAL A 545 -19.28 24.41 -7.73
C VAL A 545 -19.10 23.79 -9.11
N TYR A 546 -19.02 24.61 -10.15
CA TYR A 546 -18.85 24.13 -11.53
C TYR A 546 -17.83 24.98 -12.26
N GLN A 547 -16.94 24.33 -13.00
CA GLN A 547 -15.94 25.00 -13.82
C GLN A 547 -15.69 24.22 -15.12
N PHE A 548 -15.78 24.93 -16.24
CA PHE A 548 -15.43 24.43 -17.56
C PHE A 548 -14.10 25.07 -18.01
N GLY A 549 -12.99 24.34 -17.94
CA GLY A 549 -11.65 24.83 -18.30
C GLY A 549 -11.32 26.20 -17.69
N ASN A 550 -11.00 27.17 -18.55
CA ASN A 550 -10.67 28.55 -18.17
C ASN A 550 -11.89 29.48 -17.97
N PHE A 551 -13.13 29.02 -18.19
CA PHE A 551 -14.33 29.84 -18.00
C PHE A 551 -14.60 30.16 -16.50
N PRO A 552 -15.41 31.19 -16.19
CA PRO A 552 -15.71 31.57 -14.81
C PRO A 552 -16.36 30.43 -13.99
N VAL A 553 -15.93 30.30 -12.74
CA VAL A 553 -16.53 29.34 -11.79
C VAL A 553 -17.95 29.77 -11.43
N CYS A 554 -18.89 28.82 -11.52
CA CYS A 554 -20.29 28.99 -11.13
C CYS A 554 -20.51 28.39 -9.73
N PHE A 555 -21.24 29.11 -8.86
CA PHE A 555 -21.43 28.78 -7.45
C PHE A 555 -22.90 28.47 -7.06
N ASP A 556 -23.80 28.46 -8.05
CA ASP A 556 -25.23 28.19 -7.90
C ASP A 556 -25.81 27.56 -9.18
N LYS A 557 -26.99 26.95 -9.07
CA LYS A 557 -27.62 26.19 -10.16
C LYS A 557 -28.01 27.06 -11.36
N GLU A 558 -28.40 28.33 -11.17
CA GLU A 558 -28.79 29.18 -12.30
C GLU A 558 -27.56 29.74 -13.03
N ALA A 559 -26.44 30.00 -12.33
CA ALA A 559 -25.16 30.29 -12.95
C ALA A 559 -24.66 29.10 -13.82
N ILE A 560 -24.75 27.86 -13.30
CA ILE A 560 -24.43 26.63 -14.07
C ILE A 560 -25.32 26.55 -15.31
N LYS A 561 -26.63 26.65 -15.14
CA LYS A 561 -27.61 26.59 -16.23
C LYS A 561 -27.38 27.66 -17.28
N ALA A 562 -27.04 28.90 -16.89
CA ALA A 562 -26.70 29.97 -17.82
C ALA A 562 -25.42 29.66 -18.62
N SER A 563 -24.35 29.22 -17.95
CA SER A 563 -23.08 28.81 -18.58
C SER A 563 -23.29 27.67 -19.58
N VAL A 564 -23.95 26.60 -19.15
CA VAL A 564 -24.23 25.39 -19.93
C VAL A 564 -25.18 25.68 -21.10
N THR A 565 -26.22 26.50 -20.91
CA THR A 565 -27.12 26.93 -22.00
C THR A 565 -26.39 27.79 -23.03
N ALA A 566 -25.50 28.69 -22.61
CA ALA A 566 -24.68 29.49 -23.53
C ALA A 566 -23.73 28.59 -24.34
N PHE A 567 -23.16 27.55 -23.72
CA PHE A 567 -22.31 26.59 -24.41
C PHE A 567 -23.08 25.72 -25.42
N PHE A 568 -24.24 25.15 -25.05
CA PHE A 568 -25.11 24.46 -26.02
C PHE A 568 -25.57 25.39 -27.17
N GLY A 569 -25.69 26.69 -26.88
CA GLY A 569 -25.91 27.72 -27.88
C GLY A 569 -24.80 27.83 -28.94
N SER A 570 -23.54 27.53 -28.61
CA SER A 570 -22.38 27.69 -29.50
C SER A 570 -22.10 26.47 -30.39
N VAL A 571 -22.57 25.27 -30.04
CA VAL A 571 -22.37 24.02 -30.80
C VAL A 571 -23.65 23.48 -31.43
N SER A 572 -23.53 22.73 -32.52
CA SER A 572 -24.65 22.03 -33.18
C SER A 572 -24.99 20.70 -32.50
N ALA A 573 -23.97 20.01 -31.97
CA ALA A 573 -24.08 18.80 -31.17
C ALA A 573 -22.78 18.58 -30.36
N LEU A 574 -22.83 17.73 -29.34
CA LEU A 574 -21.66 17.19 -28.65
C LEU A 574 -21.87 15.71 -28.27
N TYR A 575 -20.80 14.95 -28.06
CA TYR A 575 -20.84 13.55 -27.62
C TYR A 575 -19.60 13.19 -26.76
N HIS A 576 -19.81 12.55 -25.60
CA HIS A 576 -18.74 12.14 -24.68
C HIS A 576 -18.36 10.67 -24.88
N ASP A 577 -17.20 10.41 -25.48
CA ASP A 577 -16.65 9.06 -25.58
C ASP A 577 -15.80 8.72 -24.34
N ILE A 578 -16.52 8.37 -23.27
CA ILE A 578 -15.95 7.91 -22.00
C ILE A 578 -15.11 6.65 -22.22
N LYS A 579 -13.79 6.76 -22.03
CA LYS A 579 -12.84 5.65 -22.10
C LYS A 579 -12.68 4.98 -20.74
N THR A 580 -12.46 5.79 -19.70
CA THR A 580 -12.17 5.31 -18.34
C THR A 580 -12.98 6.07 -17.30
N LEU A 581 -13.42 5.35 -16.26
CA LEU A 581 -14.12 5.87 -15.09
C LEU A 581 -13.50 5.23 -13.84
N TRP A 582 -13.19 6.05 -12.84
CA TRP A 582 -12.76 5.57 -11.52
C TRP A 582 -13.64 6.17 -10.42
N GLU A 583 -13.96 5.39 -9.39
CA GLU A 583 -14.78 5.81 -8.25
C GLU A 583 -13.95 5.67 -6.98
N TYR A 584 -13.69 6.78 -6.28
CA TYR A 584 -12.85 6.86 -5.09
C TYR A 584 -13.62 7.57 -3.97
N GLY A 585 -14.37 6.80 -3.18
CA GLY A 585 -15.31 7.34 -2.19
C GLY A 585 -16.39 8.17 -2.88
N GLU A 586 -16.54 9.43 -2.48
CA GLU A 586 -17.48 10.37 -3.10
C GLU A 586 -16.85 11.19 -4.24
N VAL A 587 -15.73 10.75 -4.83
CA VAL A 587 -15.12 11.36 -6.03
C VAL A 587 -15.22 10.38 -7.20
N VAL A 588 -15.59 10.88 -8.38
CA VAL A 588 -15.52 10.15 -9.65
C VAL A 588 -14.61 10.89 -10.61
N PHE A 589 -13.66 10.18 -11.19
CA PHE A 589 -12.77 10.66 -12.25
C PHE A 589 -13.23 10.11 -13.59
N VAL A 590 -13.24 10.96 -14.64
CA VAL A 590 -13.67 10.58 -15.99
C VAL A 590 -12.57 10.95 -17.00
N GLU A 591 -12.10 9.98 -17.78
CA GLU A 591 -11.20 10.22 -18.91
C GLU A 591 -11.92 9.90 -20.23
N MET A 592 -11.97 10.87 -21.13
CA MET A 592 -12.79 10.80 -22.34
C MET A 592 -12.24 11.62 -23.50
N ASP A 593 -12.69 11.27 -24.71
CA ASP A 593 -12.63 12.19 -25.85
C ASP A 593 -14.02 12.80 -26.03
N VAL A 594 -14.14 14.13 -26.18
CA VAL A 594 -15.43 14.79 -26.47
C VAL A 594 -15.42 15.31 -27.90
N THR A 595 -16.40 14.92 -28.70
CA THR A 595 -16.58 15.39 -30.08
C THR A 595 -17.64 16.47 -30.13
N TYR A 596 -17.32 17.58 -30.80
CA TYR A 596 -18.18 18.74 -30.98
C TYR A 596 -18.40 18.99 -32.46
N TRP A 597 -19.66 19.24 -32.84
CA TRP A 597 -20.03 19.73 -34.17
C TRP A 597 -20.29 21.23 -34.05
N ARG A 598 -19.59 22.06 -34.83
CA ARG A 598 -19.70 23.52 -34.80
C ARG A 598 -20.91 24.01 -35.62
N LYS A 599 -21.28 25.29 -35.51
CA LYS A 599 -22.37 25.91 -36.31
C LYS A 599 -22.03 26.05 -37.80
N ASP A 600 -20.75 26.03 -38.17
CA ASP A 600 -20.28 26.08 -39.56
C ASP A 600 -20.32 24.71 -40.27
N GLY A 601 -20.73 23.65 -39.57
CA GLY A 601 -20.77 22.28 -40.10
C GLY A 601 -19.47 21.48 -39.97
N SER A 602 -18.38 22.11 -39.51
CA SER A 602 -17.15 21.39 -39.15
C SER A 602 -17.28 20.66 -37.81
N GLN A 603 -16.35 19.74 -37.52
CA GLN A 603 -16.27 19.04 -36.25
C GLN A 603 -14.87 19.12 -35.64
N VAL A 604 -14.75 18.79 -34.35
CA VAL A 604 -13.47 18.59 -33.65
C VAL A 604 -13.66 17.61 -32.50
N THR A 605 -12.65 16.76 -32.26
CA THR A 605 -12.61 15.85 -31.11
C THR A 605 -11.45 16.25 -30.21
N LEU A 606 -11.71 16.38 -28.92
CA LEU A 606 -10.78 16.95 -27.94
C LEU A 606 -10.66 16.03 -26.71
N PRO A 607 -9.45 15.81 -26.18
CA PRO A 607 -9.25 15.09 -24.91
C PRO A 607 -9.84 15.90 -23.74
N CYS A 608 -10.52 15.22 -22.82
CA CYS A 608 -11.13 15.83 -21.64
C CYS A 608 -10.98 14.94 -20.41
N PHE A 609 -10.78 15.56 -19.25
CA PHE A 609 -10.78 14.89 -17.96
C PHE A 609 -11.69 15.62 -16.97
N ASP A 610 -12.57 14.89 -16.29
CA ASP A 610 -13.52 15.47 -15.34
C ASP A 610 -13.29 14.95 -13.92
N ILE A 611 -13.40 15.85 -12.94
CA ILE A 611 -13.42 15.52 -11.51
C ILE A 611 -14.80 15.89 -10.95
N CYS A 612 -15.59 14.86 -10.65
CA CYS A 612 -16.91 14.95 -10.05
C CYS A 612 -16.80 14.68 -8.55
N ARG A 613 -17.32 15.57 -7.69
CA ARG A 613 -17.38 15.37 -6.23
C ARG A 613 -18.82 15.34 -5.76
N PHE A 614 -19.18 14.35 -4.95
CA PHE A 614 -20.53 14.09 -4.49
C PHE A 614 -20.75 14.48 -3.02
N GLU A 615 -21.97 14.92 -2.73
CA GLU A 615 -22.52 15.10 -1.39
C GLU A 615 -23.86 14.35 -1.35
N GLY A 616 -23.91 13.23 -0.62
CA GLY A 616 -25.08 12.35 -0.59
C GLY A 616 -25.32 11.68 -1.95
N ASP A 617 -26.43 12.03 -2.61
CA ASP A 617 -26.80 11.57 -3.95
C ASP A 617 -26.62 12.65 -5.03
N LYS A 618 -25.94 13.77 -4.75
CA LYS A 618 -25.82 14.93 -5.64
C LYS A 618 -24.38 15.35 -5.91
N LEU A 619 -24.13 15.97 -7.06
CA LEU A 619 -22.86 16.62 -7.38
C LEU A 619 -22.70 17.92 -6.58
N ALA A 620 -21.78 17.93 -5.62
CA ALA A 620 -21.33 19.13 -4.95
C ALA A 620 -20.33 19.91 -5.82
N GLU A 621 -19.53 19.22 -6.63
CA GLU A 621 -18.59 19.87 -7.56
C GLU A 621 -18.43 19.10 -8.87
N LEU A 622 -18.23 19.85 -9.96
CA LEU A 622 -17.75 19.35 -11.25
C LEU A 622 -16.67 20.28 -11.82
N ARG A 623 -15.44 19.77 -11.95
CA ARG A 623 -14.36 20.40 -12.72
C ARG A 623 -14.20 19.65 -14.05
N ILE A 624 -14.14 20.38 -15.16
CA ILE A 624 -13.92 19.84 -16.50
C ILE A 624 -12.61 20.43 -17.04
N PHE A 625 -11.61 19.57 -17.29
CA PHE A 625 -10.27 19.94 -17.73
C PHE A 625 -10.06 19.58 -19.20
N MET A 626 -10.02 20.61 -20.05
CA MET A 626 -9.70 20.48 -21.48
C MET A 626 -9.29 21.84 -22.06
N ASP A 627 -8.60 21.82 -23.20
CA ASP A 627 -8.54 22.99 -24.09
C ASP A 627 -9.75 22.99 -25.03
N ALA A 628 -10.73 23.85 -24.70
CA ALA A 628 -11.96 24.03 -25.47
C ALA A 628 -11.89 25.13 -26.55
N ASN A 629 -10.79 25.87 -26.69
CA ASN A 629 -10.71 26.99 -27.65
C ASN A 629 -10.95 26.56 -29.11
N PRO A 630 -10.49 25.39 -29.59
CA PRO A 630 -10.82 24.90 -30.93
C PRO A 630 -12.33 24.75 -31.20
N VAL A 631 -13.17 24.58 -30.17
CA VAL A 631 -14.64 24.51 -30.35
C VAL A 631 -15.18 25.85 -30.85
N GLY A 632 -14.72 26.96 -30.27
CA GLY A 632 -15.14 28.32 -30.65
C GLY A 632 -14.37 28.91 -31.83
N ASN A 633 -13.15 28.45 -32.11
CA ASN A 633 -12.30 28.95 -33.19
C ASN A 633 -11.69 27.81 -34.02
N GLY A 634 -12.29 27.53 -35.18
CA GLY A 634 -11.82 26.49 -36.11
C GLY A 634 -10.44 26.74 -36.74
N ASN A 635 -9.82 27.90 -36.53
CA ASN A 635 -8.44 28.18 -36.99
C ASN A 635 -7.35 27.69 -36.02
N ILE A 636 -7.71 27.28 -34.80
CA ILE A 636 -6.75 26.72 -33.85
C ILE A 636 -6.47 25.26 -34.24
N PRO A 637 -5.22 24.90 -34.58
CA PRO A 637 -4.89 23.57 -35.04
C PRO A 637 -4.98 22.56 -33.90
N VAL A 638 -5.63 21.43 -34.16
CA VAL A 638 -5.67 20.24 -33.29
C VAL A 638 -4.97 19.11 -34.02
N ALA A 639 -4.09 18.38 -33.33
CA ALA A 639 -3.34 17.30 -33.96
C ALA A 639 -4.26 16.12 -34.33
N ASP A 640 -4.00 15.46 -35.47
CA ASP A 640 -4.69 14.21 -35.82
C ASP A 640 -4.45 13.09 -34.77
N THR A 641 -3.42 13.22 -33.93
CA THR A 641 -3.14 12.35 -32.78
C THR A 641 -3.69 12.85 -31.44
N ALA A 642 -4.43 13.98 -31.39
CA ALA A 642 -5.11 14.40 -30.16
C ALA A 642 -6.26 13.43 -29.82
N SER A 643 -6.06 12.60 -28.80
CA SER A 643 -7.05 11.73 -28.14
C SER A 643 -6.41 11.08 -26.91
N VAL A 644 -7.18 10.87 -25.85
CA VAL A 644 -6.71 10.18 -24.65
C VAL A 644 -6.42 8.69 -24.89
N MET A 645 -6.89 8.11 -26.00
CA MET A 645 -6.71 6.71 -26.39
C MET A 645 -6.05 6.55 -27.77
N VAL A 646 -4.95 7.29 -28.00
CA VAL A 646 -3.95 6.90 -29.01
C VAL A 646 -2.98 5.89 -28.42
N LEU A 647 -2.84 4.76 -29.09
CA LEU A 647 -2.07 3.60 -28.66
C LEU A 647 -0.58 3.71 -29.05
N ARG A 648 0.26 2.84 -28.46
CA ARG A 648 1.74 2.79 -28.66
C ARG A 648 2.19 2.47 -30.09
N ASP A 649 1.28 2.13 -30.98
CA ASP A 649 1.48 1.88 -32.42
C ASP A 649 0.90 3.01 -33.30
N GLN A 650 0.57 4.16 -32.69
CA GLN A 650 -0.04 5.35 -33.30
C GLN A 650 -1.49 5.16 -33.78
N GLN A 651 -2.13 4.00 -33.53
CA GLN A 651 -3.54 3.83 -33.84
C GLN A 651 -4.43 4.60 -32.85
N LYS A 652 -5.41 5.34 -33.39
CA LYS A 652 -6.50 5.94 -32.62
C LYS A 652 -7.57 4.88 -32.33
N PHE A 653 -8.00 4.74 -31.08
CA PHE A 653 -9.18 3.94 -30.76
C PHE A 653 -10.46 4.60 -31.32
N SER A 654 -11.01 4.01 -32.39
CA SER A 654 -12.01 4.62 -33.25
C SER A 654 -13.45 4.47 -32.75
N SER A 655 -13.79 5.15 -31.65
CA SER A 655 -15.19 5.55 -31.43
C SER A 655 -15.62 6.46 -32.58
N THR A 656 -16.76 6.16 -33.20
CA THR A 656 -17.10 6.73 -34.50
C THR A 656 -18.57 7.12 -34.58
N ASP A 657 -18.86 8.25 -35.23
CA ASP A 657 -20.22 8.65 -35.65
C ASP A 657 -20.79 7.72 -36.75
N LEU A 658 -20.04 6.65 -37.11
CA LEU A 658 -20.65 5.42 -37.59
C LEU A 658 -21.82 5.03 -36.70
N MET A 659 -21.76 5.05 -35.36
CA MET A 659 -22.79 4.43 -34.52
C MET A 659 -24.23 4.88 -34.82
N ARG A 660 -24.47 6.17 -35.12
CA ARG A 660 -25.80 6.67 -35.55
C ARG A 660 -26.23 6.11 -36.91
N VAL A 661 -25.29 6.03 -37.87
CA VAL A 661 -25.49 5.49 -39.23
C VAL A 661 -25.51 3.95 -39.22
N PHE A 662 -24.83 3.32 -38.28
CA PHE A 662 -24.60 1.89 -38.17
C PHE A 662 -25.86 1.19 -37.66
N PHE A 663 -26.41 1.65 -36.54
CA PHE A 663 -27.68 1.13 -36.02
C PHE A 663 -28.90 1.49 -36.89
N ARG A 664 -28.80 2.51 -37.76
CA ARG A 664 -29.89 2.92 -38.67
C ARG A 664 -29.80 2.32 -40.08
N GLU A 665 -28.60 2.10 -40.61
CA GLU A 665 -28.36 1.89 -42.06
C GLU A 665 -27.42 0.70 -42.36
N HIS A 666 -26.47 0.36 -41.49
CA HIS A 666 -25.51 -0.74 -41.73
C HIS A 666 -26.11 -2.14 -41.38
N PRO A 667 -25.81 -3.21 -42.14
CA PRO A 667 -26.33 -4.56 -41.87
C PRO A 667 -26.06 -5.06 -40.44
N ASP A 668 -24.80 -5.05 -40.02
CA ASP A 668 -24.37 -5.57 -38.71
C ASP A 668 -25.01 -4.81 -37.52
N GLY A 669 -25.34 -3.52 -37.70
CA GLY A 669 -26.04 -2.74 -36.68
C GLY A 669 -27.49 -3.19 -36.52
N LYS A 670 -28.14 -3.60 -37.61
CA LYS A 670 -29.49 -4.16 -37.61
C LYS A 670 -29.51 -5.58 -37.06
N GLU A 671 -28.48 -6.39 -37.36
CA GLU A 671 -28.32 -7.72 -36.76
C GLU A 671 -28.04 -7.66 -35.25
N ARG A 672 -27.25 -6.67 -34.79
CA ARG A 672 -27.02 -6.40 -33.35
C ARG A 672 -28.28 -5.92 -32.62
N LEU A 673 -29.17 -5.17 -33.28
CA LEU A 673 -30.50 -4.85 -32.75
C LEU A 673 -31.40 -6.11 -32.67
N ALA A 674 -31.42 -6.93 -33.73
CA ALA A 674 -32.19 -8.18 -33.76
C ALA A 674 -31.73 -9.22 -32.71
N THR A 675 -30.45 -9.16 -32.30
CA THR A 675 -29.86 -9.98 -31.23
C THR A 675 -29.84 -9.32 -29.85
N GLY A 676 -30.44 -8.13 -29.68
CA GLY A 676 -30.79 -7.55 -28.38
C GLY A 676 -29.88 -6.45 -27.82
N PHE A 677 -28.95 -5.90 -28.61
CA PHE A 677 -28.07 -4.82 -28.17
C PHE A 677 -28.72 -3.43 -28.31
N LEU A 678 -28.61 -2.56 -27.29
CA LEU A 678 -29.21 -1.21 -27.28
C LEU A 678 -28.19 -0.09 -26.93
N PRO A 679 -28.24 1.08 -27.60
CA PRO A 679 -27.35 2.21 -27.34
C PRO A 679 -27.75 3.04 -26.11
N LYS A 680 -26.77 3.73 -25.49
CA LYS A 680 -26.91 4.48 -24.22
C LYS A 680 -28.10 5.46 -24.20
N TRP A 681 -28.31 6.22 -25.29
CA TRP A 681 -29.39 7.20 -25.41
C TRP A 681 -30.81 6.59 -25.42
N ALA A 682 -30.94 5.30 -25.75
CA ALA A 682 -32.22 4.58 -25.68
C ALA A 682 -32.56 4.08 -24.25
N ILE A 683 -31.60 4.15 -23.32
CA ILE A 683 -31.76 3.66 -21.94
C ILE A 683 -32.20 4.79 -21.00
N ALA A 684 -31.61 5.99 -21.14
CA ALA A 684 -31.88 7.13 -20.26
C ALA A 684 -31.83 8.52 -20.96
N GLY A 685 -31.66 8.55 -22.29
CA GLY A 685 -31.67 9.77 -23.09
C GLY A 685 -33.04 10.09 -23.68
N PRO A 686 -33.13 11.01 -24.67
CA PRO A 686 -34.38 11.50 -25.25
C PRO A 686 -35.16 10.52 -26.15
N GLN A 687 -34.83 9.22 -26.10
CA GLN A 687 -35.54 8.12 -26.81
C GLN A 687 -35.86 8.42 -28.29
N TRP A 688 -34.86 8.86 -29.06
CA TRP A 688 -35.00 9.07 -30.49
C TRP A 688 -35.47 7.79 -31.23
N PRO A 689 -36.26 7.91 -32.32
CA PRO A 689 -36.82 6.74 -33.00
C PRO A 689 -35.78 5.76 -33.54
N ILE A 690 -36.00 4.49 -33.26
CA ILE A 690 -35.32 3.33 -33.86
C ILE A 690 -36.43 2.53 -34.59
N ASP A 691 -36.14 1.93 -35.75
CA ASP A 691 -37.14 1.20 -36.55
C ASP A 691 -37.80 0.08 -35.71
N SER A 692 -39.10 0.26 -35.43
CA SER A 692 -39.84 -0.49 -34.42
C SER A 692 -40.10 -1.95 -34.78
N ASP A 693 -39.99 -2.29 -36.06
CA ASP A 693 -40.31 -3.63 -36.55
C ASP A 693 -39.17 -4.64 -36.34
N VAL A 694 -37.92 -4.19 -36.13
CA VAL A 694 -36.80 -5.08 -35.75
C VAL A 694 -36.99 -5.60 -34.31
N VAL A 695 -37.46 -4.74 -33.39
CA VAL A 695 -37.67 -5.07 -31.97
C VAL A 695 -38.79 -6.11 -31.78
N ARG A 696 -39.76 -6.16 -32.71
CA ARG A 696 -40.87 -7.12 -32.66
C ARG A 696 -40.49 -8.54 -33.07
N ALA A 697 -39.39 -8.73 -33.80
CA ALA A 697 -38.99 -10.04 -34.33
C ALA A 697 -38.42 -11.01 -33.28
N SER A 698 -37.92 -10.51 -32.15
CA SER A 698 -37.27 -11.30 -31.09
C SER A 698 -38.20 -11.70 -29.92
N GLY A 699 -39.50 -11.41 -30.01
CA GLY A 699 -40.54 -11.98 -29.13
C GLY A 699 -40.61 -11.43 -27.69
N GLY A 700 -39.87 -10.36 -27.36
CA GLY A 700 -39.86 -9.76 -26.02
C GLY A 700 -41.02 -8.79 -25.76
N SER A 701 -42.14 -9.26 -25.22
CA SER A 701 -43.18 -8.41 -24.63
C SER A 701 -42.81 -7.94 -23.22
N ASP A 702 -43.01 -6.65 -22.92
CA ASP A 702 -43.00 -6.00 -21.59
C ASP A 702 -42.15 -6.65 -20.48
N LEU A 703 -40.84 -6.77 -20.73
CA LEU A 703 -39.87 -7.09 -19.68
C LEU A 703 -39.58 -5.85 -18.83
N THR A 704 -39.69 -5.99 -17.51
CA THR A 704 -39.40 -4.93 -16.54
C THR A 704 -37.89 -4.62 -16.52
N ILE A 705 -37.51 -3.53 -15.83
CA ILE A 705 -36.11 -3.20 -15.58
C ILE A 705 -35.40 -4.35 -14.84
N GLN A 706 -36.10 -5.05 -13.94
CA GLN A 706 -35.52 -6.10 -13.10
C GLN A 706 -35.19 -7.36 -13.91
N ASP A 707 -36.07 -7.78 -14.82
CA ASP A 707 -35.85 -8.95 -15.70
C ASP A 707 -34.63 -8.75 -16.60
N LYS A 708 -34.46 -7.52 -17.12
CA LYS A 708 -33.30 -7.12 -17.95
C LYS A 708 -31.99 -7.18 -17.16
N TRP A 709 -32.00 -6.85 -15.87
CA TRP A 709 -30.84 -7.02 -15.00
C TRP A 709 -30.54 -8.49 -14.68
N GLU A 710 -31.55 -9.36 -14.54
CA GLU A 710 -31.32 -10.78 -14.27
C GLU A 710 -30.72 -11.52 -15.47
N GLN A 711 -31.13 -11.18 -16.70
CA GLN A 711 -30.48 -11.70 -17.91
C GLN A 711 -28.99 -11.34 -17.97
N LEU A 712 -28.64 -10.07 -17.71
CA LEU A 712 -27.24 -9.62 -17.65
C LEU A 712 -26.45 -10.35 -16.55
N ARG A 713 -27.07 -10.54 -15.38
CA ARG A 713 -26.48 -11.23 -14.23
C ARG A 713 -26.33 -12.75 -14.46
N GLY A 714 -27.10 -13.33 -15.38
CA GLY A 714 -26.95 -14.70 -15.87
C GLY A 714 -25.77 -14.83 -16.84
N TYR A 715 -25.71 -13.97 -17.86
CA TYR A 715 -24.64 -13.96 -18.88
C TYR A 715 -23.23 -13.86 -18.25
N LEU A 716 -23.05 -12.94 -17.29
CA LEU A 716 -21.77 -12.74 -16.60
C LEU A 716 -21.30 -13.97 -15.79
N LYS A 717 -22.18 -14.93 -15.46
CA LYS A 717 -21.81 -16.18 -14.78
C LYS A 717 -21.41 -17.31 -15.71
N THR A 718 -21.60 -17.16 -17.02
CA THR A 718 -21.37 -18.23 -18.02
C THR A 718 -20.08 -18.09 -18.83
N LEU A 719 -19.39 -16.93 -18.76
CA LEU A 719 -18.16 -16.68 -19.51
C LEU A 719 -16.99 -17.53 -18.98
N ARG A 720 -16.35 -18.29 -19.87
CA ARG A 720 -15.04 -18.91 -19.62
C ARG A 720 -13.95 -18.28 -20.49
N VAL A 721 -12.72 -18.29 -19.99
CA VAL A 721 -11.55 -17.62 -20.60
C VAL A 721 -11.22 -18.19 -21.99
N ASP A 722 -11.48 -19.48 -22.24
CA ASP A 722 -11.26 -20.14 -23.53
C ASP A 722 -12.14 -19.59 -24.67
N GLN A 723 -13.31 -19.01 -24.36
CA GLN A 723 -14.18 -18.40 -25.37
C GLN A 723 -13.73 -16.99 -25.81
N LEU A 724 -12.83 -16.33 -25.07
CA LEU A 724 -12.23 -15.05 -25.49
C LEU A 724 -11.09 -15.24 -26.49
N ALA A 725 -10.45 -16.41 -26.50
CA ALA A 725 -9.30 -16.68 -27.38
C ALA A 725 -9.68 -16.94 -28.84
N SER A 726 -10.88 -17.47 -29.11
CA SER A 726 -11.31 -17.84 -30.46
C SER A 726 -11.68 -16.67 -31.36
N LEU A 727 -11.91 -15.47 -30.81
CA LEU A 727 -12.24 -14.26 -31.57
C LEU A 727 -11.03 -13.58 -32.25
N LEU A 728 -9.79 -13.97 -31.90
CA LEU A 728 -8.55 -13.33 -32.39
C LEU A 728 -7.92 -14.02 -33.62
N VAL A 729 -8.62 -14.98 -34.26
CA VAL A 729 -8.07 -15.81 -35.36
C VAL A 729 -8.88 -15.70 -36.66
N ALA A 730 -10.02 -15.01 -36.66
CA ALA A 730 -11.02 -15.10 -37.73
C ALA A 730 -10.80 -14.19 -38.96
N ASP A 731 -9.73 -13.41 -39.03
CA ASP A 731 -9.59 -12.31 -40.01
C ASP A 731 -8.33 -12.42 -40.92
N ASN A 732 -7.97 -13.65 -41.32
CA ASN A 732 -6.75 -13.90 -42.10
C ASN A 732 -6.93 -15.00 -43.17
N ALA A 733 -7.96 -14.88 -44.02
CA ALA A 733 -8.37 -15.95 -44.95
C ALA A 733 -9.01 -15.51 -46.30
N ARG A 734 -8.54 -14.44 -46.96
CA ARG A 734 -8.87 -14.16 -48.38
C ARG A 734 -7.68 -13.65 -49.23
N LEU A 735 -6.68 -14.52 -49.42
CA LEU A 735 -5.78 -14.48 -50.57
C LEU A 735 -5.97 -15.76 -51.40
N THR A 736 -6.29 -15.60 -52.69
CA THR A 736 -6.53 -16.68 -53.67
C THR A 736 -6.16 -16.16 -55.08
N PRO A 737 -5.69 -16.99 -56.01
CA PRO A 737 -4.29 -17.41 -56.06
C PRO A 737 -3.60 -17.07 -57.40
N PHE A 738 -2.28 -16.84 -57.35
CA PHE A 738 -1.37 -16.81 -58.52
C PHE A 738 -1.81 -15.94 -59.73
N GLN A 739 -1.67 -14.61 -59.59
CA GLN A 739 -0.68 -13.84 -60.36
C GLN A 739 -0.45 -12.44 -59.77
#